data_AF-A0ABD3T025-F1
#
_entry.id   AF-A0ABD3T025-F1
#
_cell.length_a   1.000
_cell.length_b   1.000
_cell.length_c   1.000
_cell.angle_alpha   90.00
_cell.angle_beta   90.00
_cell.angle_gamma   90.00
#
_symmetry.space_group_name_H-M   'P 1'
#
loop_
_entity.id
_entity.type
_entity.pdbx_description
1 polymer ?
#
loop_
_entity_poly.entity_id
_entity_poly.type
_entity_poly.pdbx_seq_one_letter_code
_entity_poly.pdbx_strand_id
1 'polypeptide(L)'
;MKMVYVRRITFHNQNIAGFCLIIALFITACCLTFYNRPITFEENQNPLNDSNRGCNLFSGKWVYDDKSHPQYNDTQCSFMFEEYACEKYGRKDLKYQKWRWQPHGCDLPRFNGASFMEKIRGKKLIFVGDSLNKNQWTSLLCLIESSIPSSSSKSVIQEGNLFTFHAIEYNATIGFYWSPFLVESNNDDPMVHRERDRTVRIHSIEKHARQWNDADILIFDSFVWWTDPTMTLLWGSFGSSDAIYKRVEMGHRRYEMALNTWSDWLEININRTKTKGENYSVEQHCYNETEPILEEYWGATTDHGMMHAAESSIRKLESRGLKVQYLNITQLSDYRKDAHPSIYRIQHDQLITEEQLKDPKSYSDCIHWCLPGFRVHANWKRGIKCYDIAGLFFIAFVIVPLYLSLYHGPNVQVENVVKRQQQEPIPGVERNDESTSSCNLFSGKWIFDEQSYPLYKEGDCSFIHKDFGCEMYGRKDLKYQSWRWQPHDCDLPRFNGTALLEKIRGKKLIYVGDSLNRNQWTSMLCLIESSLPPSSNKIVNLTGNFFIFEANDYNATIAFYWSPFLVESNNDHPYVHRLRDRVIGVKSIEKHARNWNDADILVFDSFMWWLEPKMTLMWGSFGSTDAVYKKVEMKLRRYEMALNTWSEWLEININRTKTKLFFMSLSPYHDIGESYEDKQNCYNESEPISKEGYWGVATDHSMMQVAESTIKKLQTRGVKMEYLNITQMSDYRRDAHPSIYRRYFNPITEEQLRNPRDYSDCRWQKKKTQLPFLVLIFFMLIAFSIFYSESNIQEILHNQSHRVNRIQDGSFLSKPTQDFVLPNKPSVVLNRSSTCGSTVKYSGRRAFPTASTAGSVGQRAVAETKTCDLFSGNWVFDNKSYPLYNESKCPYMSDQLACHKHGRSDLDYQFWRWQPQNCNLKRWNAKEMWEKLRGKRLMFVGDSLNRGQWISMLCLLHSTIPPDKQSITPNSELTIFRAENYNATIEFLWAPLLVESNSDDPVDHRTNERILRPDAILRHSSRWEHADILVFNSYLWWRQGPVKLLWSNEENSVCEEISGLGGMELAMEAWGDWVASHVDPLKKKVFFITMSPTHLTKEDWERGSEGNCYNEKVPINDERYWGSGSDLPTMRMVEKVLSRLGSKVSVLNITQLSEYRKDGHPSIHRKFWEALSSENLANPASYSDCIHWCLPGVPDVWNELLFQFL
;
A
#
# COMPACT_ATOMS: atom_id res chain seq x y z
N MET A 1 19.16 57.10 16.68
CA MET A 1 20.36 57.91 17.04
C MET A 1 21.36 57.76 15.91
N LYS A 2 21.86 58.86 15.29
CA LYS A 2 22.74 58.90 14.08
C LYS A 2 22.19 58.11 12.86
N MET A 3 21.45 58.67 11.88
CA MET A 3 21.60 59.92 11.08
C MET A 3 22.82 59.79 10.13
N VAL A 4 22.74 59.95 8.79
CA VAL A 4 22.48 61.15 7.93
C VAL A 4 22.28 60.63 6.47
N TYR A 5 21.48 61.12 5.49
CA TYR A 5 20.46 62.18 5.33
C TYR A 5 19.51 61.86 4.11
N VAL A 6 19.19 62.78 3.17
CA VAL A 6 17.92 63.59 3.02
C VAL A 6 17.78 63.99 1.52
N ARG A 7 16.60 64.04 0.85
CA ARG A 7 15.65 65.19 0.81
C ARG A 7 14.28 64.88 0.15
N ARG A 8 13.23 65.60 0.59
CA ARG A 8 11.84 65.62 0.05
C ARG A 8 11.68 66.57 -1.15
N ILE A 9 10.62 66.36 -1.94
CA ILE A 9 9.67 67.41 -2.40
C ILE A 9 8.23 66.90 -2.17
N THR A 10 7.25 67.80 -2.00
CA THR A 10 5.82 67.55 -1.80
C THR A 10 5.00 68.65 -2.48
N PHE A 11 3.85 68.36 -3.11
CA PHE A 11 2.55 69.08 -2.92
C PHE A 11 1.37 68.51 -3.74
N HIS A 12 0.21 69.15 -3.56
CA HIS A 12 -1.19 68.81 -3.90
C HIS A 12 -1.59 68.35 -5.32
N ASN A 13 -2.66 67.55 -5.32
CA ASN A 13 -3.92 67.73 -6.08
C ASN A 13 -4.04 68.97 -7.01
N GLN A 14 -4.34 68.74 -8.30
CA GLN A 14 -5.67 68.96 -8.90
C GLN A 14 -5.63 68.77 -10.44
N ASN A 15 -6.44 67.85 -10.98
CA ASN A 15 -7.54 68.16 -11.92
C ASN A 15 -8.19 66.90 -12.52
N ILE A 16 -9.53 66.84 -12.49
CA ILE A 16 -10.34 65.76 -13.06
C ILE A 16 -10.90 66.26 -14.40
N ALA A 17 -10.25 65.90 -15.51
CA ALA A 17 -10.72 66.26 -16.86
C ALA A 17 -10.22 65.31 -17.99
N GLY A 18 -8.99 64.81 -17.91
CA GLY A 18 -8.33 64.17 -19.07
C GLY A 18 -8.74 62.73 -19.40
N PHE A 19 -9.28 61.96 -18.46
CA PHE A 19 -9.32 60.49 -18.59
C PHE A 19 -10.56 59.90 -19.29
N CYS A 20 -11.64 60.67 -19.48
CA CYS A 20 -12.88 60.15 -20.06
C CYS A 20 -12.89 60.16 -21.60
N LEU A 21 -12.10 61.01 -22.25
CA LEU A 21 -12.15 61.19 -23.71
C LEU A 21 -11.47 60.05 -24.50
N ILE A 22 -10.43 59.43 -23.91
CA ILE A 22 -9.63 58.39 -24.58
C ILE A 22 -10.39 57.05 -24.65
N ILE A 23 -11.19 56.74 -23.63
CA ILE A 23 -11.94 55.48 -23.55
C ILE A 23 -13.08 55.44 -24.57
N ALA A 24 -13.74 56.57 -24.82
CA ALA A 24 -14.86 56.67 -25.77
C ALA A 24 -14.43 56.33 -27.22
N LEU A 25 -13.27 56.82 -27.66
CA LEU A 25 -12.76 56.63 -29.02
C LEU A 25 -12.43 55.16 -29.33
N PHE A 26 -11.94 54.40 -28.34
CA PHE A 26 -11.57 52.99 -28.52
C PHE A 26 -12.80 52.08 -28.75
N ILE A 27 -13.92 52.38 -28.08
CA ILE A 27 -15.16 51.59 -28.21
C ILE A 27 -15.77 51.75 -29.61
N THR A 28 -15.77 52.96 -30.17
CA THR A 28 -16.23 53.20 -31.55
C THR A 28 -15.40 52.49 -32.61
N ALA A 29 -14.10 52.28 -32.39
CA ALA A 29 -13.22 51.61 -33.36
C ALA A 29 -13.52 50.11 -33.51
N CYS A 30 -13.84 49.42 -32.42
CA CYS A 30 -14.14 47.98 -32.44
C CYS A 30 -15.55 47.65 -32.97
N CYS A 31 -16.50 48.60 -32.94
CA CYS A 31 -17.86 48.35 -33.41
C CYS A 31 -18.02 48.40 -34.94
N LEU A 32 -17.01 48.87 -35.68
CA LEU A 32 -17.08 49.11 -37.14
C LEU A 32 -16.50 47.98 -38.01
N THR A 33 -15.99 46.89 -37.42
CA THR A 33 -15.32 45.79 -38.16
C THR A 33 -16.15 44.52 -38.32
N PHE A 34 -17.39 44.47 -37.80
CA PHE A 34 -18.23 43.26 -37.76
C PHE A 34 -19.66 43.42 -38.32
N TYR A 35 -19.91 44.42 -39.18
CA TYR A 35 -21.14 44.51 -39.98
C TYR A 35 -20.81 44.68 -41.47
N ASN A 36 -21.56 43.97 -42.33
CA ASN A 36 -21.31 43.67 -43.75
C ASN A 36 -20.30 42.51 -43.96
N ARG A 37 -20.55 41.49 -44.80
CA ARG A 37 -21.65 41.21 -45.76
C ARG A 37 -21.95 39.69 -45.85
N PRO A 38 -23.06 39.25 -46.50
CA PRO A 38 -23.61 37.89 -46.38
C PRO A 38 -23.08 36.90 -47.42
N ILE A 39 -23.45 35.62 -47.23
CA ILE A 39 -23.27 34.51 -48.18
C ILE A 39 -24.63 33.79 -48.37
N THR A 40 -24.96 33.43 -49.60
CA THR A 40 -26.09 32.54 -49.96
C THR A 40 -25.59 31.14 -50.35
N PHE A 41 -26.46 30.15 -50.24
CA PHE A 41 -26.17 28.72 -50.47
C PHE A 41 -25.80 28.39 -51.92
N GLU A 42 -24.94 27.36 -52.10
CA GLU A 42 -25.32 26.12 -52.80
C GLU A 42 -24.35 24.96 -52.42
N GLU A 43 -24.70 23.73 -52.82
CA GLU A 43 -24.14 22.47 -52.29
C GLU A 43 -22.77 22.08 -52.92
N ASN A 44 -21.80 21.49 -52.21
CA ASN A 44 -21.86 20.07 -51.82
C ASN A 44 -20.81 19.63 -50.78
N GLN A 45 -21.17 18.57 -50.04
CA GLN A 45 -20.32 17.58 -49.34
C GLN A 45 -19.03 18.05 -48.63
N ASN A 46 -19.11 18.30 -47.31
CA ASN A 46 -17.98 18.19 -46.38
C ASN A 46 -18.46 18.03 -44.92
N PRO A 47 -18.19 16.90 -44.24
CA PRO A 47 -18.14 16.82 -42.78
C PRO A 47 -16.79 17.41 -42.32
N LEU A 48 -16.76 18.62 -41.76
CA LEU A 48 -16.88 18.86 -40.32
C LEU A 48 -15.84 18.04 -39.52
N ASN A 49 -14.63 18.52 -39.23
CA ASN A 49 -14.25 19.74 -38.48
C ASN A 49 -14.50 19.66 -36.94
N ASP A 50 -13.91 18.68 -36.27
CA ASP A 50 -13.41 18.83 -34.89
C ASP A 50 -11.91 18.53 -34.88
N SER A 51 -11.12 19.49 -34.43
CA SER A 51 -9.67 19.33 -34.23
C SER A 51 -9.16 20.20 -33.08
N ASN A 52 -9.94 20.29 -31.99
CA ASN A 52 -9.56 21.06 -30.79
C ASN A 52 -9.51 20.21 -29.51
N ARG A 53 -9.29 18.89 -29.65
CA ARG A 53 -8.89 17.97 -28.59
C ARG A 53 -7.40 17.62 -28.73
N GLY A 54 -6.68 17.51 -27.62
CA GLY A 54 -5.23 17.28 -27.64
C GLY A 54 -4.84 15.88 -28.11
N CYS A 55 -4.17 15.77 -29.25
CA CYS A 55 -3.70 14.48 -29.78
C CYS A 55 -2.54 13.91 -28.93
N ASN A 56 -2.69 12.67 -28.46
CA ASN A 56 -1.60 11.93 -27.82
C ASN A 56 -0.78 11.19 -28.89
N LEU A 57 0.42 11.70 -29.18
CA LEU A 57 1.32 11.15 -30.20
C LEU A 57 1.77 9.69 -29.93
N PHE A 58 1.67 9.23 -28.68
CA PHE A 58 2.12 7.91 -28.23
C PHE A 58 0.98 6.89 -28.07
N SER A 59 -0.27 7.28 -28.33
CA SER A 59 -1.43 6.38 -28.32
C SER A 59 -2.00 6.28 -29.73
N GLY A 60 -2.10 5.07 -30.26
CA GLY A 60 -2.29 4.84 -31.69
C GLY A 60 -2.14 3.37 -32.08
N LYS A 61 -1.93 3.12 -33.36
CA LYS A 61 -1.64 1.79 -33.91
C LYS A 61 -0.59 1.84 -35.02
N TRP A 62 0.07 0.72 -35.29
CA TRP A 62 0.86 0.56 -36.52
C TRP A 62 -0.05 0.35 -37.73
N VAL A 63 0.32 0.98 -38.85
CA VAL A 63 -0.38 0.93 -40.13
C VAL A 63 0.65 0.64 -41.23
N TYR A 64 0.32 -0.28 -42.14
CA TYR A 64 1.17 -0.60 -43.28
C TYR A 64 1.10 0.52 -44.32
N ASP A 65 2.24 1.06 -44.74
CA ASP A 65 2.36 2.15 -45.70
C ASP A 65 3.60 1.93 -46.58
N ASP A 66 3.43 1.09 -47.59
CA ASP A 66 4.44 0.74 -48.59
C ASP A 66 4.88 1.91 -49.48
N LYS A 67 4.03 2.95 -49.59
CA LYS A 67 4.20 4.15 -50.42
C LYS A 67 5.03 5.24 -49.74
N SER A 68 4.92 5.38 -48.42
CA SER A 68 5.57 6.46 -47.66
C SER A 68 6.71 5.98 -46.74
N HIS A 69 6.91 4.68 -46.57
CA HIS A 69 7.96 4.09 -45.73
C HIS A 69 8.77 3.00 -46.47
N PRO A 70 10.05 2.78 -46.11
CA PRO A 70 10.87 3.65 -45.27
C PRO A 70 11.15 5.00 -45.98
N GLN A 71 11.87 5.91 -45.32
CA GLN A 71 12.19 7.25 -45.86
C GLN A 71 13.68 7.39 -46.27
N TYR A 72 14.47 6.35 -46.02
CA TYR A 72 15.83 6.11 -46.47
C TYR A 72 15.97 4.58 -46.65
N ASN A 73 17.01 4.11 -47.34
CA ASN A 73 17.43 2.70 -47.39
C ASN A 73 18.75 2.53 -46.62
N ASP A 74 19.03 1.35 -46.07
CA ASP A 74 20.20 1.13 -45.22
C ASP A 74 21.52 1.26 -45.99
N THR A 75 21.58 0.71 -47.21
CA THR A 75 22.73 0.82 -48.13
C THR A 75 23.05 2.26 -48.57
N GLN A 76 22.19 3.23 -48.25
CA GLN A 76 22.32 4.64 -48.65
C GLN A 76 22.70 5.58 -47.50
N CYS A 77 22.83 5.09 -46.26
CA CYS A 77 23.23 5.90 -45.10
C CYS A 77 24.72 5.68 -44.79
N SER A 78 25.56 6.71 -44.95
CA SER A 78 27.00 6.61 -44.69
C SER A 78 27.35 6.57 -43.19
N PHE A 79 26.42 7.03 -42.34
CA PHE A 79 26.60 7.08 -40.88
C PHE A 79 26.00 5.88 -40.13
N MET A 80 25.62 4.80 -40.83
CA MET A 80 25.02 3.61 -40.19
C MET A 80 26.07 2.64 -39.65
N PHE A 81 25.97 2.27 -38.37
CA PHE A 81 26.75 1.18 -37.81
C PHE A 81 26.30 -0.18 -38.35
N GLU A 82 27.26 -1.06 -38.59
CA GLU A 82 27.04 -2.37 -39.20
C GLU A 82 26.13 -3.29 -38.35
N GLU A 83 26.11 -3.08 -37.04
CA GLU A 83 25.22 -3.74 -36.07
C GLU A 83 23.70 -3.45 -36.27
N TYR A 84 23.33 -2.47 -37.11
CA TYR A 84 21.93 -2.11 -37.40
C TYR A 84 21.49 -2.30 -38.87
N ALA A 85 22.42 -2.62 -39.78
CA ALA A 85 22.22 -2.63 -41.24
C ALA A 85 21.70 -3.98 -41.76
N CYS A 86 20.49 -4.36 -41.34
CA CYS A 86 19.99 -5.73 -41.49
C CYS A 86 19.85 -6.23 -42.94
N GLU A 87 19.51 -5.36 -43.90
CA GLU A 87 19.35 -5.72 -45.32
C GLU A 87 20.73 -5.92 -45.96
N LYS A 88 21.71 -5.05 -45.67
CA LYS A 88 23.14 -5.27 -45.97
C LYS A 88 23.67 -6.61 -45.44
N TYR A 89 23.22 -7.05 -44.26
CA TYR A 89 23.58 -8.33 -43.64
C TYR A 89 22.60 -9.48 -43.90
N GLY A 90 21.86 -9.42 -45.01
CA GLY A 90 21.18 -10.58 -45.60
C GLY A 90 19.77 -10.85 -45.10
N ARG A 91 19.16 -9.92 -44.34
CA ARG A 91 17.72 -9.97 -44.04
C ARG A 91 16.91 -9.71 -45.31
N LYS A 92 15.86 -10.51 -45.56
CA LYS A 92 15.10 -10.50 -46.83
C LYS A 92 13.61 -10.15 -46.67
N ASP A 93 13.09 -10.21 -45.46
CA ASP A 93 11.70 -10.00 -45.10
C ASP A 93 11.40 -8.50 -44.84
N LEU A 94 11.72 -7.64 -45.81
CA LEU A 94 11.74 -6.17 -45.68
C LEU A 94 10.36 -5.50 -45.38
N LYS A 95 9.31 -6.27 -45.09
CA LYS A 95 8.00 -5.80 -44.60
C LYS A 95 8.14 -4.95 -43.34
N TYR A 96 9.06 -5.28 -42.43
CA TYR A 96 9.26 -4.53 -41.18
C TYR A 96 9.59 -3.04 -41.43
N GLN A 97 10.18 -2.70 -42.57
CA GLN A 97 10.51 -1.32 -42.96
C GLN A 97 9.29 -0.48 -43.36
N LYS A 98 8.14 -1.12 -43.61
CA LYS A 98 6.94 -0.53 -44.25
C LYS A 98 5.86 -0.11 -43.27
N TRP A 99 6.08 -0.27 -41.97
CA TRP A 99 5.12 0.11 -40.94
C TRP A 99 5.32 1.56 -40.48
N ARG A 100 4.22 2.30 -40.30
CA ARG A 100 4.20 3.64 -39.71
C ARG A 100 3.25 3.72 -38.51
N TRP A 101 3.60 4.54 -37.53
CA TRP A 101 2.72 4.80 -36.40
C TRP A 101 1.61 5.78 -36.79
N GLN A 102 0.38 5.50 -36.36
CA GLN A 102 -0.81 6.32 -36.56
C GLN A 102 -1.43 6.65 -35.19
N PRO A 103 -1.20 7.87 -34.66
CA PRO A 103 -1.83 8.30 -33.42
C PRO A 103 -3.37 8.34 -33.52
N HIS A 104 -4.03 8.20 -32.38
CA HIS A 104 -5.47 8.43 -32.24
C HIS A 104 -5.75 9.93 -32.16
N GLY A 105 -6.51 10.46 -33.14
CA GLY A 105 -6.93 11.86 -33.18
C GLY A 105 -6.01 12.82 -33.95
N CYS A 106 -4.87 12.37 -34.49
CA CYS A 106 -4.10 13.14 -35.47
C CYS A 106 -3.15 12.28 -36.31
N ASP A 107 -2.76 12.79 -37.47
CA ASP A 107 -1.67 12.24 -38.29
C ASP A 107 -0.30 12.79 -37.87
N LEU A 108 0.73 11.94 -37.90
CA LEU A 108 2.11 12.40 -37.81
C LEU A 108 2.54 13.05 -39.13
N PRO A 109 3.01 14.32 -39.13
CA PRO A 109 3.58 14.92 -40.33
C PRO A 109 4.87 14.18 -40.72
N ARG A 110 5.01 13.85 -42.01
CA ARG A 110 6.23 13.24 -42.57
C ARG A 110 7.47 14.01 -42.13
N PHE A 111 8.51 13.28 -41.71
CA PHE A 111 9.78 13.90 -41.31
C PHE A 111 10.44 14.61 -42.50
N ASN A 112 11.09 15.73 -42.23
CA ASN A 112 11.82 16.54 -43.21
C ASN A 112 13.09 17.05 -42.53
N GLY A 113 14.24 16.46 -42.88
CA GLY A 113 15.50 16.74 -42.20
C GLY A 113 15.94 18.20 -42.31
N ALA A 114 15.76 18.85 -43.47
CA ALA A 114 16.05 20.30 -43.60
C ALA A 114 15.23 21.13 -42.59
N SER A 115 13.92 20.88 -42.47
CA SER A 115 13.04 21.54 -41.50
C SER A 115 13.36 21.20 -40.04
N PHE A 116 13.96 20.05 -39.77
CA PHE A 116 14.48 19.69 -38.46
C PHE A 116 15.79 20.44 -38.16
N MET A 117 16.72 20.45 -39.11
CA MET A 117 18.01 21.14 -38.97
C MET A 117 17.84 22.66 -38.84
N GLU A 118 16.87 23.27 -39.50
CA GLU A 118 16.49 24.68 -39.24
C GLU A 118 15.97 24.90 -37.82
N LYS A 119 15.18 23.97 -37.26
CA LYS A 119 14.72 24.06 -35.85
C LYS A 119 15.87 23.92 -34.85
N ILE A 120 16.98 23.28 -35.22
CA ILE A 120 18.20 23.14 -34.39
C ILE A 120 19.40 23.98 -34.88
N ARG A 121 19.19 24.91 -35.82
CA ARG A 121 20.23 25.83 -36.30
C ARG A 121 20.81 26.63 -35.13
N GLY A 122 22.14 26.62 -35.00
CA GLY A 122 22.85 27.27 -33.89
C GLY A 122 22.67 26.59 -32.53
N LYS A 123 22.49 25.25 -32.48
CA LYS A 123 22.24 24.50 -31.23
C LYS A 123 23.01 23.18 -31.16
N LYS A 124 23.30 22.76 -29.92
CA LYS A 124 23.87 21.46 -29.54
C LYS A 124 22.78 20.54 -29.01
N LEU A 125 22.48 19.46 -29.74
CA LEU A 125 21.64 18.35 -29.27
C LEU A 125 22.56 17.21 -28.85
N ILE A 126 22.34 16.58 -27.69
CA ILE A 126 23.08 15.38 -27.26
C ILE A 126 22.12 14.28 -26.81
N PHE A 127 22.25 13.08 -27.39
CA PHE A 127 21.70 11.84 -26.86
C PHE A 127 22.65 11.29 -25.78
N VAL A 128 22.12 10.77 -24.68
CA VAL A 128 22.93 10.42 -23.49
C VAL A 128 22.46 9.10 -22.92
N GLY A 129 23.30 8.06 -22.92
CA GLY A 129 23.01 6.86 -22.14
C GLY A 129 23.56 5.55 -22.71
N ASP A 130 22.66 4.58 -22.95
CA ASP A 130 22.98 3.21 -23.35
C ASP A 130 22.93 2.99 -24.88
N SER A 131 22.99 1.73 -25.32
CA SER A 131 23.12 1.39 -26.75
C SER A 131 21.85 1.60 -27.56
N LEU A 132 20.68 1.84 -26.93
CA LEU A 132 19.49 2.27 -27.66
C LEU A 132 19.55 3.74 -28.12
N ASN A 133 20.06 4.67 -27.31
CA ASN A 133 20.27 6.05 -27.77
C ASN A 133 21.27 6.10 -28.92
N LYS A 134 22.31 5.25 -28.92
CA LYS A 134 23.21 5.11 -30.07
C LYS A 134 22.41 4.74 -31.34
N ASN A 135 21.51 3.75 -31.24
CA ASN A 135 20.63 3.33 -32.33
C ASN A 135 19.64 4.42 -32.77
N GLN A 136 19.03 5.16 -31.83
CA GLN A 136 18.11 6.27 -32.14
C GLN A 136 18.85 7.46 -32.78
N TRP A 137 20.05 7.78 -32.30
CA TRP A 137 20.94 8.80 -32.86
C TRP A 137 21.30 8.45 -34.31
N THR A 138 21.75 7.22 -34.57
CA THR A 138 22.04 6.74 -35.94
C THR A 138 20.81 6.82 -36.85
N SER A 139 19.61 6.46 -36.36
CA SER A 139 18.38 6.61 -37.16
C SER A 139 18.11 8.07 -37.54
N LEU A 140 18.29 9.01 -36.60
CA LEU A 140 18.16 10.44 -36.87
C LEU A 140 19.21 10.93 -37.88
N LEU A 141 20.47 10.47 -37.80
CA LEU A 141 21.49 10.83 -38.79
C LEU A 141 21.11 10.37 -40.20
N CYS A 142 20.68 9.12 -40.39
CA CYS A 142 20.23 8.63 -41.69
C CYS A 142 19.00 9.41 -42.24
N LEU A 143 18.10 9.85 -41.36
CA LEU A 143 16.95 10.69 -41.73
C LEU A 143 17.34 12.11 -42.14
N ILE A 144 18.40 12.65 -41.56
CA ILE A 144 18.97 13.97 -41.93
C ILE A 144 19.76 13.84 -43.23
N GLU A 145 20.59 12.80 -43.37
CA GLU A 145 21.40 12.53 -44.56
C GLU A 145 20.54 12.39 -45.81
N SER A 146 19.49 11.56 -45.76
CA SER A 146 18.52 11.36 -46.85
C SER A 146 17.63 12.57 -47.16
N SER A 147 17.56 13.55 -46.27
CA SER A 147 16.72 14.75 -46.42
C SER A 147 17.47 16.02 -46.84
N ILE A 148 18.81 15.98 -46.92
CA ILE A 148 19.66 17.16 -47.12
C ILE A 148 20.73 16.82 -48.17
N PRO A 149 21.02 17.69 -49.16
CA PRO A 149 21.97 17.41 -50.24
C PRO A 149 23.32 16.82 -49.79
N SER A 150 23.93 16.01 -50.65
CA SER A 150 25.29 15.47 -50.43
C SER A 150 26.39 16.52 -50.56
N SER A 151 26.08 17.71 -51.10
CA SER A 151 26.98 18.87 -51.13
C SER A 151 27.15 19.53 -49.76
N SER A 152 26.20 19.32 -48.83
CA SER A 152 26.26 19.87 -47.48
C SER A 152 27.36 19.18 -46.68
N SER A 153 28.34 19.93 -46.19
CA SER A 153 29.44 19.40 -45.38
C SER A 153 28.93 18.80 -44.06
N LYS A 154 28.93 17.47 -44.00
CA LYS A 154 28.52 16.62 -42.87
C LYS A 154 29.72 15.79 -42.42
N SER A 155 29.92 15.62 -41.12
CA SER A 155 30.94 14.71 -40.58
C SER A 155 30.55 14.18 -39.19
N VAL A 156 31.18 13.09 -38.77
CA VAL A 156 31.14 12.58 -37.38
C VAL A 156 32.56 12.58 -36.83
N ILE A 157 32.72 13.06 -35.59
CA ILE A 157 33.98 13.06 -34.84
C ILE A 157 33.73 12.33 -33.51
N GLN A 158 34.68 11.52 -33.04
CA GLN A 158 34.62 10.89 -31.71
C GLN A 158 35.70 11.48 -30.80
N GLU A 159 35.30 11.99 -29.65
CA GLU A 159 36.16 12.53 -28.60
C GLU A 159 35.91 11.75 -27.31
N GLY A 160 36.63 10.64 -27.14
CA GLY A 160 36.44 9.70 -26.03
C GLY A 160 35.03 9.08 -26.05
N ASN A 161 34.23 9.44 -25.04
CA ASN A 161 32.85 8.99 -24.86
C ASN A 161 31.81 9.71 -25.73
N LEU A 162 32.17 10.84 -26.33
CA LEU A 162 31.26 11.69 -27.11
C LEU A 162 31.48 11.49 -28.61
N PHE A 163 30.48 10.97 -29.31
CA PHE A 163 30.38 11.06 -30.77
C PHE A 163 29.63 12.35 -31.11
N THR A 164 30.12 13.17 -32.03
CA THR A 164 29.44 14.41 -32.47
C THR A 164 29.29 14.41 -33.99
N PHE A 165 28.04 14.46 -34.46
CA PHE A 165 27.73 14.79 -35.85
C PHE A 165 27.69 16.31 -36.05
N HIS A 166 28.39 16.81 -37.06
CA HIS A 166 28.46 18.22 -37.42
C HIS A 166 27.74 18.47 -38.75
N ALA A 167 26.75 19.36 -38.74
CA ALA A 167 26.10 19.88 -39.95
C ALA A 167 26.52 21.34 -40.17
N ILE A 168 27.61 21.55 -40.91
CA ILE A 168 28.33 22.84 -40.94
C ILE A 168 27.44 23.97 -41.48
N GLU A 169 26.66 23.72 -42.55
CA GLU A 169 25.71 24.69 -43.12
C GLU A 169 24.60 25.14 -42.16
N TYR A 170 24.31 24.33 -41.14
CA TYR A 170 23.28 24.60 -40.14
C TYR A 170 23.86 25.13 -38.82
N ASN A 171 25.20 25.20 -38.69
CA ASN A 171 25.90 25.50 -37.44
C ASN A 171 25.28 24.74 -36.24
N ALA A 172 25.07 23.44 -36.42
CA ALA A 172 24.30 22.59 -35.51
C ALA A 172 25.03 21.26 -35.30
N THR A 173 24.99 20.77 -34.07
CA THR A 173 25.64 19.51 -33.67
C THR A 173 24.64 18.55 -33.03
N ILE A 174 24.82 17.26 -33.33
CA ILE A 174 23.99 16.16 -32.82
C ILE A 174 24.94 15.11 -32.26
N GLY A 175 25.14 15.14 -30.94
CA GLY A 175 26.01 14.22 -30.23
C GLY A 175 25.31 12.96 -29.70
N PHE A 176 26.09 11.93 -29.43
CA PHE A 176 25.76 10.80 -28.57
C PHE A 176 26.88 10.59 -27.55
N TYR A 177 26.53 10.56 -26.25
CA TYR A 177 27.47 10.33 -25.15
C TYR A 177 27.19 8.99 -24.47
N TRP A 178 28.21 8.13 -24.38
CA TRP A 178 28.14 6.85 -23.69
C TRP A 178 28.11 7.02 -22.17
N SER A 179 27.00 6.64 -21.54
CA SER A 179 26.80 6.63 -20.09
C SER A 179 25.67 5.64 -19.72
N PRO A 180 25.91 4.31 -19.81
CA PRO A 180 24.84 3.30 -19.82
C PRO A 180 24.01 3.25 -18.53
N PHE A 181 24.52 3.84 -17.44
CA PHE A 181 23.86 3.96 -16.14
C PHE A 181 23.49 5.41 -15.76
N LEU A 182 23.80 6.41 -16.59
CA LEU A 182 23.78 7.86 -16.33
C LEU A 182 24.76 8.32 -15.22
N VAL A 183 24.72 7.66 -14.07
CA VAL A 183 25.68 7.80 -12.97
C VAL A 183 26.99 7.04 -13.26
N GLU A 184 28.05 7.34 -12.50
CA GLU A 184 29.38 6.77 -12.73
C GLU A 184 29.45 5.24 -12.48
N SER A 185 30.13 4.50 -13.36
CA SER A 185 30.23 3.05 -13.32
C SER A 185 31.59 2.51 -13.80
N ASN A 186 31.85 1.22 -13.59
CA ASN A 186 32.96 0.51 -14.26
C ASN A 186 32.65 0.13 -15.72
N ASN A 187 31.51 0.58 -16.27
CA ASN A 187 31.09 0.36 -17.66
C ASN A 187 31.11 1.66 -18.49
N ASP A 188 31.67 2.75 -17.95
CA ASP A 188 31.71 4.08 -18.56
C ASP A 188 32.63 4.17 -19.81
N ASP A 189 33.44 3.17 -20.12
CA ASP A 189 34.30 3.16 -21.32
C ASP A 189 33.53 2.55 -22.52
N PRO A 190 33.30 3.28 -23.63
CA PRO A 190 32.53 2.77 -24.77
C PRO A 190 33.22 1.63 -25.54
N MET A 191 34.53 1.44 -25.39
CA MET A 191 35.28 0.33 -25.99
C MET A 191 35.37 -0.87 -25.03
N VAL A 192 35.56 -0.61 -23.73
CA VAL A 192 35.74 -1.64 -22.67
C VAL A 192 34.52 -1.70 -21.76
N HIS A 193 33.31 -1.68 -22.33
CA HIS A 193 32.04 -1.61 -21.59
C HIS A 193 31.59 -2.95 -20.97
N ARG A 194 32.12 -4.11 -21.39
CA ARG A 194 31.54 -5.45 -21.13
C ARG A 194 32.06 -6.15 -19.86
N GLU A 195 31.94 -5.48 -18.71
CA GLU A 195 32.22 -6.10 -17.42
C GLU A 195 31.03 -6.94 -16.91
N ARG A 196 31.32 -8.10 -16.30
CA ARG A 196 30.31 -8.97 -15.66
C ARG A 196 29.90 -8.44 -14.29
N ASP A 197 30.87 -8.03 -13.47
CA ASP A 197 30.60 -7.45 -12.15
C ASP A 197 30.35 -5.93 -12.24
N ARG A 198 29.23 -5.59 -12.90
CA ARG A 198 28.70 -4.24 -13.06
C ARG A 198 28.63 -3.52 -11.70
N THR A 199 29.35 -2.43 -11.57
CA THR A 199 29.53 -1.68 -10.32
C THR A 199 29.22 -0.20 -10.54
N VAL A 200 28.28 0.35 -9.75
CA VAL A 200 27.70 1.68 -9.98
C VAL A 200 27.78 2.56 -8.72
N ARG A 201 28.26 3.79 -8.90
CA ARG A 201 28.31 4.86 -7.89
C ARG A 201 27.05 5.71 -7.98
N ILE A 202 25.95 5.21 -7.40
CA ILE A 202 24.62 5.85 -7.45
C ILE A 202 24.63 7.36 -7.17
N HIS A 203 25.49 7.83 -6.26
CA HIS A 203 25.54 9.24 -5.84
C HIS A 203 26.60 10.08 -6.59
N SER A 204 27.06 9.65 -7.77
CA SER A 204 28.00 10.45 -8.59
C SER A 204 27.60 10.50 -10.06
N ILE A 205 27.49 11.72 -10.60
CA ILE A 205 27.11 11.99 -11.99
C ILE A 205 27.89 13.17 -12.61
N GLU A 206 28.56 13.96 -11.77
CA GLU A 206 29.24 15.21 -12.09
C GLU A 206 30.36 15.03 -13.12
N LYS A 207 30.98 13.84 -13.16
CA LYS A 207 31.97 13.42 -14.16
C LYS A 207 31.39 13.44 -15.57
N HIS A 208 30.25 12.76 -15.78
CA HIS A 208 29.56 12.70 -17.06
C HIS A 208 28.91 14.03 -17.40
N ALA A 209 28.24 14.64 -16.42
CA ALA A 209 27.37 15.77 -16.70
C ALA A 209 28.10 17.07 -17.09
N ARG A 210 29.41 17.16 -16.82
CA ARG A 210 30.31 18.20 -17.38
C ARG A 210 30.45 18.16 -18.91
N GLN A 211 30.09 17.05 -19.55
CA GLN A 211 30.23 16.84 -21.00
C GLN A 211 28.99 17.27 -21.79
N TRP A 212 27.86 17.50 -21.09
CA TRP A 212 26.55 17.77 -21.70
C TRP A 212 25.78 18.95 -21.06
N ASN A 213 26.38 19.67 -20.10
CA ASN A 213 25.76 20.80 -19.41
C ASN A 213 25.58 22.06 -20.29
N ASP A 214 26.24 22.12 -21.45
CA ASP A 214 26.15 23.19 -22.44
C ASP A 214 25.09 22.94 -23.54
N ALA A 215 24.38 21.81 -23.50
CA ALA A 215 23.45 21.40 -24.55
C ALA A 215 22.10 22.15 -24.53
N ASP A 216 21.64 22.56 -25.71
CA ASP A 216 20.31 23.15 -25.95
C ASP A 216 19.16 22.12 -25.91
N ILE A 217 19.50 20.85 -26.16
CA ILE A 217 18.59 19.71 -26.22
C ILE A 217 19.36 18.48 -25.69
N LEU A 218 18.77 17.76 -24.74
CA LEU A 218 19.28 16.51 -24.18
C LEU A 218 18.19 15.45 -24.32
N ILE A 219 18.57 14.28 -24.80
CA ILE A 219 17.70 13.09 -24.88
C ILE A 219 18.39 11.99 -24.09
N PHE A 220 17.95 11.76 -22.87
CA PHE A 220 18.49 10.70 -22.02
C PHE A 220 17.90 9.34 -22.41
N ASP A 221 18.67 8.27 -22.29
CA ASP A 221 18.24 6.89 -22.14
C ASP A 221 19.09 6.18 -21.08
N SER A 222 18.70 4.96 -20.74
CA SER A 222 19.36 4.02 -19.81
C SER A 222 18.26 3.15 -19.21
N PHE A 223 18.28 1.85 -19.51
CA PHE A 223 17.54 0.82 -18.75
C PHE A 223 18.07 -0.58 -19.11
N VAL A 224 18.48 -0.82 -20.36
CA VAL A 224 18.90 -2.17 -20.83
C VAL A 224 19.98 -2.76 -19.93
N TRP A 225 20.87 -1.90 -19.48
CA TRP A 225 22.03 -2.25 -18.66
C TRP A 225 21.72 -2.55 -17.18
N TRP A 226 20.52 -2.20 -16.72
CA TRP A 226 20.03 -2.41 -15.34
C TRP A 226 19.19 -3.68 -15.16
N THR A 227 18.85 -4.38 -16.24
CA THR A 227 18.08 -5.64 -16.17
C THR A 227 18.87 -6.79 -15.55
N ASP A 228 20.17 -6.60 -15.30
CA ASP A 228 21.05 -7.57 -14.67
C ASP A 228 20.57 -7.93 -13.24
N PRO A 229 20.31 -9.23 -12.95
CA PRO A 229 19.81 -9.66 -11.66
C PRO A 229 20.74 -9.32 -10.50
N THR A 230 22.06 -9.14 -10.71
CA THR A 230 22.96 -8.70 -9.62
C THR A 230 23.91 -7.59 -10.08
N MET A 231 23.95 -6.51 -9.32
CA MET A 231 24.95 -5.45 -9.51
C MET A 231 25.54 -5.03 -8.17
N THR A 232 26.74 -4.47 -8.20
CA THR A 232 27.41 -3.94 -7.01
C THR A 232 27.19 -2.44 -6.91
N LEU A 233 26.78 -1.98 -5.72
CA LEU A 233 26.67 -0.56 -5.39
C LEU A 233 27.94 -0.12 -4.66
N LEU A 234 28.49 1.01 -5.06
CA LEU A 234 29.73 1.57 -4.50
C LEU A 234 29.47 2.92 -3.81
N TRP A 235 29.79 3.00 -2.52
CA TRP A 235 29.96 4.24 -1.76
C TRP A 235 31.44 4.49 -1.50
N GLY A 236 31.89 5.74 -1.57
CA GLY A 236 33.32 6.07 -1.75
C GLY A 236 33.68 6.14 -3.23
N SER A 237 34.97 6.02 -3.57
CA SER A 237 35.51 6.13 -4.93
C SER A 237 36.16 4.84 -5.42
N PHE A 238 36.15 4.60 -6.74
CA PHE A 238 36.85 3.45 -7.34
C PHE A 238 38.33 3.46 -6.96
N GLY A 239 38.82 2.31 -6.47
CA GLY A 239 40.20 2.14 -6.02
C GLY A 239 40.55 2.77 -4.65
N SER A 240 39.60 3.38 -3.94
CA SER A 240 39.83 3.96 -2.62
C SER A 240 39.78 2.91 -1.51
N SER A 241 40.53 3.09 -0.42
CA SER A 241 40.63 2.14 0.71
C SER A 241 39.43 2.19 1.68
N ASP A 242 38.61 3.23 1.59
CA ASP A 242 37.34 3.43 2.30
C ASP A 242 36.11 3.03 1.45
N ALA A 243 36.32 2.46 0.26
CA ALA A 243 35.27 2.08 -0.68
C ALA A 243 34.41 0.91 -0.15
N ILE A 244 33.12 1.16 0.04
CA ILE A 244 32.14 0.14 0.45
C ILE A 244 31.41 -0.39 -0.77
N TYR A 245 31.62 -1.67 -1.06
CA TYR A 245 30.96 -2.42 -2.14
C TYR A 245 29.83 -3.30 -1.57
N LYS A 246 28.62 -3.22 -2.13
CA LYS A 246 27.48 -4.05 -1.73
C LYS A 246 26.77 -4.64 -2.96
N ARG A 247 26.78 -5.95 -3.13
CA ARG A 247 25.96 -6.62 -4.16
C ARG A 247 24.48 -6.49 -3.78
N VAL A 248 23.63 -6.13 -4.74
CA VAL A 248 22.19 -5.91 -4.55
C VAL A 248 21.41 -6.56 -5.69
N GLU A 249 20.36 -7.29 -5.33
CA GLU A 249 19.60 -8.15 -6.25
C GLU A 249 18.31 -7.47 -6.78
N MET A 250 17.74 -6.50 -6.07
CA MET A 250 16.51 -5.81 -6.50
C MET A 250 16.79 -4.78 -7.61
N GLY A 251 16.45 -5.08 -8.86
CA GLY A 251 16.71 -4.26 -10.05
C GLY A 251 16.11 -2.85 -9.99
N HIS A 252 14.77 -2.75 -10.01
CA HIS A 252 14.03 -1.47 -9.97
C HIS A 252 14.50 -0.50 -8.88
N ARG A 253 14.89 -0.99 -7.69
CA ARG A 253 15.32 -0.14 -6.57
C ARG A 253 16.72 0.46 -6.78
N ARG A 254 17.61 -0.25 -7.49
CA ARG A 254 18.92 0.29 -7.93
C ARG A 254 18.70 1.41 -8.95
N TYR A 255 17.78 1.19 -9.89
CA TYR A 255 17.40 2.15 -10.94
C TYR A 255 16.75 3.42 -10.37
N GLU A 256 15.77 3.29 -9.47
CA GLU A 256 15.11 4.42 -8.78
C GLU A 256 16.11 5.32 -8.05
N MET A 257 17.12 4.74 -7.38
CA MET A 257 18.14 5.51 -6.67
C MET A 257 19.04 6.31 -7.63
N ALA A 258 19.46 5.73 -8.76
CA ALA A 258 20.27 6.43 -9.76
C ALA A 258 19.48 7.51 -10.52
N LEU A 259 18.22 7.24 -10.85
CA LEU A 259 17.32 8.24 -11.42
C LEU A 259 17.04 9.40 -10.47
N ASN A 260 17.06 9.19 -9.15
CA ASN A 260 16.99 10.28 -8.18
C ASN A 260 18.22 11.18 -8.30
N THR A 261 19.45 10.66 -8.24
CA THR A 261 20.69 11.44 -8.44
C THR A 261 20.70 12.19 -9.77
N TRP A 262 20.26 11.55 -10.86
CA TRP A 262 20.09 12.22 -12.16
C TRP A 262 19.08 13.36 -12.08
N SER A 263 17.91 13.17 -11.48
CA SER A 263 16.90 14.22 -11.33
C SER A 263 17.38 15.40 -10.49
N ASP A 264 18.04 15.12 -9.36
CA ASP A 264 18.52 16.15 -8.43
C ASP A 264 19.71 16.93 -9.06
N TRP A 265 20.51 16.29 -9.92
CA TRP A 265 21.51 16.99 -10.74
C TRP A 265 20.88 17.91 -11.80
N LEU A 266 19.88 17.42 -12.55
CA LEU A 266 19.21 18.21 -13.59
C LEU A 266 18.59 19.49 -13.03
N GLU A 267 17.92 19.39 -11.87
CA GLU A 267 17.28 20.51 -11.18
C GLU A 267 18.26 21.65 -10.84
N ILE A 268 19.46 21.29 -10.40
CA ILE A 268 20.49 22.25 -9.98
C ILE A 268 21.20 22.89 -11.19
N ASN A 269 21.36 22.16 -12.30
CA ASN A 269 22.32 22.52 -13.35
C ASN A 269 21.71 22.95 -14.70
N ILE A 270 20.42 22.72 -14.97
CA ILE A 270 19.82 23.06 -16.28
C ILE A 270 19.12 24.42 -16.30
N ASN A 271 19.41 25.20 -17.35
CA ASN A 271 18.79 26.49 -17.61
C ASN A 271 17.34 26.34 -18.10
N ARG A 272 16.39 26.90 -17.34
CA ARG A 272 14.92 26.73 -17.40
C ARG A 272 14.20 27.10 -18.72
N THR A 273 14.92 27.44 -19.78
CA THR A 273 14.36 27.93 -21.06
C THR A 273 14.54 27.00 -22.26
N LYS A 274 15.43 25.99 -22.15
CA LYS A 274 15.76 25.02 -23.20
C LYS A 274 15.70 23.57 -22.66
N THR A 275 15.93 22.60 -23.55
CA THR A 275 16.11 21.17 -23.23
C THR A 275 14.88 20.34 -22.81
N LYS A 276 14.71 19.17 -23.46
CA LYS A 276 13.64 18.16 -23.29
C LYS A 276 14.06 16.82 -23.93
N GLY A 277 13.94 15.69 -23.22
CA GLY A 277 14.06 14.34 -23.79
C GLY A 277 14.24 13.25 -22.73
N GLU A 278 13.73 12.05 -23.00
CA GLU A 278 13.58 10.93 -22.03
C GLU A 278 13.71 9.54 -22.69
N ASN A 279 13.98 8.56 -21.82
CA ASN A 279 14.57 7.23 -22.03
C ASN A 279 13.62 6.16 -22.62
N TYR A 280 14.17 5.10 -23.27
CA TYR A 280 13.65 3.71 -23.13
C TYR A 280 14.62 2.58 -23.58
N SER A 281 14.11 1.34 -23.71
CA SER A 281 14.84 0.07 -23.55
C SER A 281 14.14 -1.19 -24.14
N VAL A 282 14.63 -2.40 -23.80
CA VAL A 282 14.30 -3.75 -24.34
C VAL A 282 14.44 -4.83 -23.22
N GLU A 283 14.17 -6.14 -23.38
CA GLU A 283 14.28 -7.06 -24.53
C GLU A 283 13.19 -8.15 -24.57
N GLN A 284 12.90 -8.72 -25.76
CA GLN A 284 12.24 -10.03 -25.92
C GLN A 284 12.71 -10.72 -27.21
N HIS A 285 13.08 -12.01 -27.16
CA HIS A 285 13.67 -12.71 -28.32
C HIS A 285 12.71 -12.83 -29.53
N CYS A 286 13.29 -12.72 -30.73
CA CYS A 286 12.63 -12.14 -31.91
C CYS A 286 12.88 -12.90 -33.24
N TYR A 287 13.67 -13.97 -33.22
CA TYR A 287 14.44 -14.39 -34.40
C TYR A 287 13.65 -14.97 -35.60
N ASN A 288 12.37 -15.31 -35.41
CA ASN A 288 11.47 -15.79 -36.47
C ASN A 288 10.42 -14.73 -36.87
N GLU A 289 10.50 -13.50 -36.35
CA GLU A 289 9.43 -12.52 -36.41
C GLU A 289 9.59 -11.55 -37.58
N THR A 290 8.59 -11.50 -38.46
CA THR A 290 8.64 -10.78 -39.75
C THR A 290 7.49 -9.79 -39.95
N GLU A 291 6.49 -9.81 -39.07
CA GLU A 291 5.37 -8.88 -39.01
C GLU A 291 5.10 -8.46 -37.57
N PRO A 292 4.71 -7.19 -37.33
CA PRO A 292 4.42 -6.68 -35.99
C PRO A 292 3.13 -7.27 -35.44
N ILE A 293 2.95 -7.13 -34.14
CA ILE A 293 1.70 -7.48 -33.48
C ILE A 293 0.66 -6.41 -33.87
N LEU A 294 -0.37 -6.82 -34.60
CA LEU A 294 -1.45 -5.93 -35.10
C LEU A 294 -2.67 -5.89 -34.17
N GLU A 295 -2.74 -6.85 -33.26
CA GLU A 295 -3.70 -6.91 -32.17
C GLU A 295 -3.21 -6.05 -31.01
N GLU A 296 -4.12 -5.65 -30.12
CA GLU A 296 -3.78 -4.83 -28.96
C GLU A 296 -2.83 -5.63 -28.04
N TYR A 297 -1.67 -5.07 -27.69
CA TYR A 297 -0.58 -5.80 -27.01
C TYR A 297 -0.01 -5.00 -25.84
N TRP A 298 0.48 -5.74 -24.84
CA TRP A 298 1.18 -5.26 -23.65
C TRP A 298 2.45 -6.10 -23.55
N GLY A 299 3.63 -5.49 -23.66
CA GLY A 299 4.91 -6.21 -23.60
C GLY A 299 5.05 -7.07 -22.34
N ALA A 300 5.45 -8.32 -22.52
CA ALA A 300 5.54 -9.28 -21.42
C ALA A 300 6.85 -9.19 -20.61
N THR A 301 7.85 -8.47 -21.13
CA THR A 301 9.23 -8.47 -20.60
C THR A 301 9.70 -7.13 -20.02
N THR A 302 9.08 -6.00 -20.40
CA THR A 302 9.52 -4.68 -19.92
C THR A 302 9.24 -4.50 -18.43
N ASP A 303 10.28 -4.19 -17.63
CA ASP A 303 10.14 -3.85 -16.21
C ASP A 303 9.37 -2.52 -16.04
N HIS A 304 8.05 -2.62 -15.86
CA HIS A 304 7.19 -1.47 -15.60
C HIS A 304 7.46 -0.80 -14.24
N GLY A 305 8.18 -1.45 -13.31
CA GLY A 305 8.65 -0.82 -12.07
C GLY A 305 9.75 0.20 -12.37
N MET A 306 10.68 -0.15 -13.27
CA MET A 306 11.65 0.79 -13.83
C MET A 306 10.95 1.90 -14.64
N MET A 307 9.96 1.56 -15.47
CA MET A 307 9.16 2.59 -16.17
C MET A 307 8.54 3.60 -15.21
N HIS A 308 7.91 3.12 -14.13
CA HIS A 308 7.29 3.97 -13.12
C HIS A 308 8.32 4.81 -12.35
N ALA A 309 9.53 4.30 -12.09
CA ALA A 309 10.60 5.08 -11.49
C ALA A 309 11.01 6.26 -12.38
N ALA A 310 11.14 6.04 -13.70
CA ALA A 310 11.38 7.12 -14.66
C ALA A 310 10.23 8.15 -14.65
N GLU A 311 8.99 7.73 -14.87
CA GLU A 311 7.82 8.63 -14.83
C GLU A 311 7.73 9.42 -13.51
N SER A 312 8.05 8.79 -12.37
CA SER A 312 7.98 9.45 -11.06
C SER A 312 9.09 10.50 -10.88
N SER A 313 10.32 10.22 -11.30
CA SER A 313 11.42 11.20 -11.30
C SER A 313 11.17 12.35 -12.28
N ILE A 314 10.54 12.09 -13.42
CA ILE A 314 10.15 13.14 -14.37
C ILE A 314 8.99 13.99 -13.85
N ARG A 315 7.98 13.41 -13.20
CA ARG A 315 6.91 14.16 -12.51
C ARG A 315 7.47 15.00 -11.36
N LYS A 316 8.49 14.51 -10.63
CA LYS A 316 9.25 15.27 -9.61
C LYS A 316 9.90 16.51 -10.25
N LEU A 317 10.61 16.36 -11.37
CA LEU A 317 11.21 17.47 -12.15
C LEU A 317 10.16 18.49 -12.67
N GLU A 318 9.07 18.01 -13.27
CA GLU A 318 7.99 18.89 -13.76
C GLU A 318 7.32 19.67 -12.62
N SER A 319 7.11 19.03 -11.45
CA SER A 319 6.54 19.71 -10.27
C SER A 319 7.41 20.85 -9.73
N ARG A 320 8.73 20.80 -9.98
CA ARG A 320 9.72 21.83 -9.63
C ARG A 320 10.00 22.82 -10.78
N GLY A 321 9.27 22.68 -11.89
CA GLY A 321 9.29 23.61 -13.02
C GLY A 321 10.30 23.29 -14.13
N LEU A 322 11.02 22.16 -14.07
CA LEU A 322 11.82 21.68 -15.20
C LEU A 322 10.91 20.99 -16.21
N LYS A 323 10.84 21.55 -17.42
CA LYS A 323 9.85 21.13 -18.42
C LYS A 323 10.29 19.91 -19.25
N VAL A 324 10.53 18.76 -18.64
CA VAL A 324 10.95 17.50 -19.31
C VAL A 324 9.87 16.99 -20.30
N GLN A 325 10.17 16.05 -21.22
CA GLN A 325 9.19 15.50 -22.17
C GLN A 325 9.30 13.98 -22.28
N TYR A 326 8.30 13.30 -21.74
CA TYR A 326 8.21 11.86 -21.82
C TYR A 326 7.99 11.40 -23.25
N LEU A 327 8.95 10.64 -23.74
CA LEU A 327 8.86 9.89 -24.98
C LEU A 327 8.40 8.48 -24.61
N ASN A 328 7.10 8.31 -24.34
CA ASN A 328 6.53 7.00 -24.01
C ASN A 328 6.47 6.13 -25.26
N ILE A 329 7.63 5.60 -25.66
CA ILE A 329 7.80 4.77 -26.84
C ILE A 329 7.56 3.29 -26.55
N THR A 330 7.56 2.86 -25.28
CA THR A 330 7.52 1.44 -24.88
C THR A 330 6.39 0.67 -25.54
N GLN A 331 5.12 1.07 -25.33
CA GLN A 331 4.02 0.27 -25.86
C GLN A 331 4.02 0.23 -27.39
N LEU A 332 4.42 1.33 -28.05
CA LEU A 332 4.53 1.31 -29.51
C LEU A 332 5.73 0.50 -30.01
N SER A 333 6.80 0.35 -29.21
CA SER A 333 7.92 -0.58 -29.44
C SER A 333 7.50 -2.05 -29.23
N ASP A 334 6.69 -2.36 -28.21
CA ASP A 334 6.29 -3.72 -27.84
C ASP A 334 5.59 -4.45 -29.02
N TYR A 335 4.87 -3.72 -29.88
CA TYR A 335 4.27 -4.27 -31.10
C TYR A 335 5.31 -4.72 -32.14
N ARG A 336 6.54 -4.19 -32.10
CA ARG A 336 7.54 -4.25 -33.18
C ARG A 336 8.56 -5.38 -33.04
N LYS A 337 8.13 -6.54 -32.55
CA LYS A 337 8.93 -7.79 -32.50
C LYS A 337 9.62 -8.14 -33.84
N ASP A 338 9.09 -7.65 -34.96
CA ASP A 338 9.63 -7.79 -36.31
C ASP A 338 10.84 -6.89 -36.61
N ALA A 339 11.06 -5.80 -35.87
CA ALA A 339 12.01 -4.75 -36.24
C ALA A 339 13.45 -4.95 -35.70
N HIS A 340 13.76 -6.07 -35.06
CA HIS A 340 15.08 -6.35 -34.46
C HIS A 340 16.11 -6.95 -35.44
N PRO A 341 17.43 -6.76 -35.25
CA PRO A 341 18.47 -7.39 -36.07
C PRO A 341 18.47 -8.91 -36.05
N SER A 342 18.13 -9.52 -34.92
CA SER A 342 18.25 -10.96 -34.73
C SER A 342 19.69 -11.42 -35.09
N ILE A 343 19.82 -12.31 -36.06
CA ILE A 343 21.07 -12.86 -36.62
C ILE A 343 21.60 -12.05 -37.82
N TYR A 344 20.92 -11.00 -38.27
CA TYR A 344 21.26 -10.22 -39.47
C TYR A 344 22.15 -9.02 -39.13
N ARG A 345 23.32 -9.31 -38.55
CA ARG A 345 24.32 -8.31 -38.12
C ARG A 345 25.72 -8.91 -38.01
N ILE A 346 26.70 -8.07 -37.74
CA ILE A 346 28.05 -8.47 -37.34
C ILE A 346 28.16 -8.69 -35.82
N GLN A 347 29.12 -9.52 -35.41
CA GLN A 347 29.49 -9.79 -34.01
C GLN A 347 31.02 -9.82 -33.88
N HIS A 348 31.59 -8.89 -33.11
CA HIS A 348 33.06 -8.75 -32.93
C HIS A 348 33.81 -8.69 -34.28
N ASP A 349 33.36 -7.80 -35.15
CA ASP A 349 33.91 -7.53 -36.49
C ASP A 349 33.94 -8.75 -37.44
N GLN A 350 33.15 -9.79 -37.13
CA GLN A 350 32.95 -10.98 -37.95
C GLN A 350 31.46 -11.21 -38.26
N LEU A 351 31.18 -11.80 -39.41
CA LEU A 351 29.85 -12.29 -39.79
C LEU A 351 29.48 -13.52 -38.95
N ILE A 352 28.20 -13.65 -38.59
CA ILE A 352 27.69 -14.83 -37.88
C ILE A 352 27.84 -16.08 -38.77
N THR A 353 28.42 -17.14 -38.23
CA THR A 353 28.83 -18.33 -39.01
C THR A 353 27.67 -19.25 -39.34
N GLU A 354 27.80 -20.11 -40.36
CA GLU A 354 26.79 -21.13 -40.70
C GLU A 354 26.47 -22.12 -39.56
N GLU A 355 27.31 -22.20 -38.54
CA GLU A 355 27.07 -23.00 -37.35
C GLU A 355 26.25 -22.21 -36.31
N GLN A 356 26.57 -20.93 -36.09
CA GLN A 356 25.80 -20.03 -35.24
C GLN A 356 24.40 -19.76 -35.81
N LEU A 357 24.25 -19.70 -37.14
CA LEU A 357 22.96 -19.59 -37.83
C LEU A 357 22.02 -20.79 -37.57
N LYS A 358 22.53 -21.93 -37.06
CA LYS A 358 21.72 -23.10 -36.68
C LYS A 358 21.18 -23.01 -35.25
N ASP A 359 21.72 -22.13 -34.41
CA ASP A 359 21.16 -21.80 -33.10
C ASP A 359 20.83 -20.30 -32.97
N PRO A 360 19.80 -19.82 -33.68
CA PRO A 360 19.39 -18.43 -33.59
C PRO A 360 18.93 -18.02 -32.18
N LYS A 361 18.63 -18.97 -31.27
CA LYS A 361 18.25 -18.64 -29.88
C LYS A 361 19.41 -18.08 -29.07
N SER A 362 20.63 -18.58 -29.30
CA SER A 362 21.83 -18.16 -28.57
C SER A 362 22.55 -16.97 -29.20
N TYR A 363 22.23 -16.62 -30.46
CA TYR A 363 22.96 -15.60 -31.23
C TYR A 363 22.09 -14.43 -31.74
N SER A 364 20.76 -14.50 -31.65
CA SER A 364 19.89 -13.37 -32.04
C SER A 364 20.01 -12.20 -31.08
N ASP A 365 20.32 -11.02 -31.60
CA ASP A 365 20.18 -9.74 -30.89
C ASP A 365 18.75 -9.22 -31.08
N CYS A 366 18.01 -9.16 -29.98
CA CYS A 366 16.68 -8.57 -29.94
C CYS A 366 16.65 -7.34 -29.01
N ILE A 367 17.84 -6.80 -28.69
CA ILE A 367 18.04 -5.53 -28.02
C ILE A 367 17.80 -4.43 -29.05
N HIS A 368 18.61 -4.42 -30.09
CA HIS A 368 18.70 -3.29 -31.00
C HIS A 368 17.61 -3.34 -32.06
N TRP A 369 17.58 -2.32 -32.93
CA TRP A 369 16.57 -2.20 -33.98
C TRP A 369 17.24 -2.05 -35.35
N CYS A 370 16.72 -2.80 -36.34
CA CYS A 370 17.08 -2.62 -37.73
C CYS A 370 16.74 -1.21 -38.20
N LEU A 371 17.69 -0.60 -38.92
CA LEU A 371 17.53 0.72 -39.52
C LEU A 371 17.54 0.58 -41.05
N PRO A 372 16.52 1.07 -41.78
CA PRO A 372 15.25 1.62 -41.30
C PRO A 372 14.30 0.51 -40.77
N GLY A 373 13.56 0.75 -39.69
CA GLY A 373 12.59 -0.25 -39.19
C GLY A 373 11.73 0.25 -38.03
N PHE A 374 12.37 0.70 -36.95
CA PHE A 374 11.71 1.33 -35.80
C PHE A 374 11.92 2.85 -35.77
N ARG A 375 10.93 3.63 -35.30
CA ARG A 375 11.03 5.09 -35.12
C ARG A 375 9.99 5.66 -34.15
N VAL A 376 10.39 6.68 -33.39
CA VAL A 376 9.48 7.72 -32.87
C VAL A 376 10.13 9.10 -32.96
N HIS A 377 9.44 10.05 -33.62
CA HIS A 377 9.78 11.47 -33.58
C HIS A 377 8.52 12.31 -33.37
N ALA A 378 8.38 12.89 -32.18
CA ALA A 378 7.30 13.83 -31.87
C ALA A 378 7.54 15.17 -32.56
N ASN A 379 6.63 15.58 -33.45
CA ASN A 379 6.87 16.74 -34.30
C ASN A 379 6.58 18.06 -33.56
N TRP A 380 7.62 18.79 -33.13
CA TRP A 380 7.48 20.02 -32.35
C TRP A 380 6.71 21.13 -33.10
N LYS A 381 5.46 21.37 -32.67
CA LYS A 381 4.73 22.64 -32.80
C LYS A 381 4.49 23.22 -31.40
N ARG A 382 4.90 24.47 -31.17
CA ARG A 382 4.59 25.23 -29.94
C ARG A 382 3.84 26.50 -30.34
N GLY A 383 2.51 26.49 -30.17
CA GLY A 383 1.68 27.67 -30.40
C GLY A 383 1.76 28.63 -29.22
N ILE A 384 2.42 29.76 -29.38
CA ILE A 384 2.20 30.94 -28.53
C ILE A 384 1.08 31.75 -29.19
N LYS A 385 0.06 32.14 -28.42
CA LYS A 385 -0.86 33.22 -28.79
C LYS A 385 -1.18 34.07 -27.57
N CYS A 386 -1.15 35.39 -27.74
CA CYS A 386 -1.34 36.37 -26.68
C CYS A 386 -2.82 36.71 -26.54
N TYR A 387 -3.45 36.40 -25.40
CA TYR A 387 -4.73 36.98 -24.96
C TYR A 387 -4.83 37.03 -23.43
N ASP A 388 -3.79 37.56 -22.76
CA ASP A 388 -3.70 37.66 -21.29
C ASP A 388 -3.46 39.11 -20.80
N ILE A 389 -3.88 40.10 -21.60
CA ILE A 389 -3.83 41.53 -21.23
C ILE A 389 -5.16 42.20 -21.66
N ALA A 390 -6.24 41.92 -20.93
CA ALA A 390 -7.53 42.65 -21.02
C ALA A 390 -8.54 42.33 -19.89
N GLY A 391 -8.47 41.15 -19.27
CA GLY A 391 -9.59 40.56 -18.50
C GLY A 391 -9.85 41.03 -17.07
N LEU A 392 -9.21 42.11 -16.57
CA LEU A 392 -9.09 42.37 -15.13
C LEU A 392 -9.65 43.73 -14.62
N PHE A 393 -10.65 44.31 -15.30
CA PHE A 393 -11.11 45.68 -14.97
C PHE A 393 -12.62 45.91 -14.79
N PHE A 394 -13.48 44.88 -14.75
CA PHE A 394 -14.95 45.09 -14.72
C PHE A 394 -15.76 44.40 -13.61
N ILE A 395 -15.13 43.75 -12.62
CA ILE A 395 -15.83 43.08 -11.49
C ILE A 395 -15.44 43.72 -10.14
N ALA A 396 -15.48 45.05 -10.07
CA ALA A 396 -15.11 45.80 -8.87
C ALA A 396 -16.10 46.92 -8.45
N PHE A 397 -17.14 47.21 -9.25
CA PHE A 397 -17.91 48.47 -9.12
C PHE A 397 -19.44 48.37 -9.12
N VAL A 398 -20.05 47.17 -9.20
CA VAL A 398 -21.52 47.03 -9.39
C VAL A 398 -22.24 46.31 -8.24
N ILE A 399 -21.59 45.38 -7.52
CA ILE A 399 -22.28 44.52 -6.54
C ILE A 399 -22.29 45.10 -5.11
N VAL A 400 -21.33 45.96 -4.76
CA VAL A 400 -21.24 46.59 -3.43
C VAL A 400 -22.35 47.61 -3.10
N PRO A 401 -22.82 48.50 -4.01
CA PRO A 401 -23.79 49.54 -3.66
C PRO A 401 -25.25 49.05 -3.53
N LEU A 402 -25.55 47.79 -3.89
CA LEU A 402 -26.91 47.23 -3.83
C LEU A 402 -27.34 46.71 -2.45
N TYR A 403 -26.43 46.68 -1.46
CA TYR A 403 -26.69 46.10 -0.13
C TYR A 403 -27.04 47.12 0.96
N LEU A 404 -27.14 48.42 0.62
CA LEU A 404 -27.35 49.51 1.60
C LEU A 404 -28.34 50.57 1.10
N SER A 405 -29.58 50.18 0.81
CA SER A 405 -30.73 51.13 0.82
C SER A 405 -32.10 50.44 0.75
N LEU A 406 -32.61 49.97 1.90
CA LEU A 406 -34.00 50.12 2.34
C LEU A 406 -34.11 49.75 3.84
N TYR A 407 -35.12 50.28 4.54
CA TYR A 407 -34.99 50.64 5.97
C TYR A 407 -36.20 50.21 6.83
N HIS A 408 -35.96 50.09 8.14
CA HIS A 408 -36.93 50.14 9.26
C HIS A 408 -37.89 48.95 9.53
N GLY A 409 -37.97 48.56 10.82
CA GLY A 409 -39.18 48.01 11.46
C GLY A 409 -40.01 49.12 12.14
N PRO A 410 -40.99 48.83 13.04
CA PRO A 410 -40.69 48.13 14.30
C PRO A 410 -41.81 47.22 14.90
N ASN A 411 -41.46 46.58 16.03
CA ASN A 411 -42.25 46.01 17.15
C ASN A 411 -43.79 46.04 17.18
N VAL A 412 -44.39 44.96 17.71
CA VAL A 412 -45.30 44.96 18.90
C VAL A 412 -45.32 43.56 19.56
N GLN A 413 -45.80 43.45 20.81
CA GLN A 413 -45.68 42.27 21.69
C GLN A 413 -46.99 41.45 21.90
N VAL A 414 -46.81 40.25 22.47
CA VAL A 414 -47.37 39.79 23.78
C VAL A 414 -48.27 38.53 23.84
N GLU A 415 -48.05 37.79 24.93
CA GLU A 415 -48.88 36.77 25.63
C GLU A 415 -48.92 35.27 25.27
N ASN A 416 -49.41 34.52 26.27
CA ASN A 416 -49.29 33.07 26.49
C ASN A 416 -50.69 32.44 26.60
N VAL A 417 -50.78 31.10 26.59
CA VAL A 417 -51.35 30.26 27.68
C VAL A 417 -51.48 28.80 27.24
N VAL A 418 -51.38 27.88 28.20
CA VAL A 418 -51.48 26.42 28.05
C VAL A 418 -52.84 25.91 28.56
N LYS A 419 -53.48 24.95 27.85
CA LYS A 419 -54.10 23.75 28.48
C LYS A 419 -54.64 22.69 27.49
N ARG A 420 -54.69 21.46 28.01
CA ARG A 420 -55.42 20.29 27.45
C ARG A 420 -56.86 20.28 27.97
N GLN A 421 -57.75 19.52 27.33
CA GLN A 421 -58.59 18.44 27.92
C GLN A 421 -59.32 17.71 26.76
N GLN A 422 -59.18 16.39 26.58
CA GLN A 422 -59.76 15.23 27.31
C GLN A 422 -61.19 14.86 26.89
N GLN A 423 -61.37 13.63 26.40
CA GLN A 423 -62.57 12.82 26.68
C GLN A 423 -62.22 11.32 26.63
N GLU A 424 -62.88 10.52 27.47
CA GLU A 424 -62.62 9.09 27.77
C GLU A 424 -63.97 8.30 27.70
N PRO A 425 -64.11 7.06 28.23
CA PRO A 425 -63.63 5.81 27.63
C PRO A 425 -64.70 4.68 27.54
N ILE A 426 -64.51 3.68 26.69
CA ILE A 426 -65.14 2.34 26.80
C ILE A 426 -64.10 1.25 26.42
N PRO A 427 -63.96 0.13 27.16
CA PRO A 427 -62.92 -0.89 26.94
C PRO A 427 -63.42 -2.13 26.15
N GLY A 428 -62.52 -2.90 25.51
CA GLY A 428 -62.94 -4.14 24.83
C GLY A 428 -61.93 -4.90 23.95
N VAL A 429 -60.66 -5.05 24.39
CA VAL A 429 -59.68 -6.09 23.97
C VAL A 429 -59.75 -6.63 22.51
N GLU A 430 -58.84 -6.16 21.65
CA GLU A 430 -57.76 -7.02 21.10
C GLU A 430 -56.57 -6.15 20.62
N ARG A 431 -55.42 -6.76 20.32
CA ARG A 431 -54.14 -6.06 20.12
C ARG A 431 -53.61 -6.25 18.70
N ASN A 432 -53.25 -5.16 18.02
CA ASN A 432 -52.23 -5.14 16.97
C ASN A 432 -51.56 -3.77 16.92
N ASP A 433 -50.22 -3.75 16.91
CA ASP A 433 -49.39 -2.57 16.66
C ASP A 433 -49.03 -2.51 15.17
N GLU A 434 -49.35 -1.42 14.47
CA GLU A 434 -48.74 -1.13 13.16
C GLU A 434 -47.52 -0.21 13.32
N SER A 435 -46.36 -0.82 13.62
CA SER A 435 -45.07 -0.17 13.41
C SER A 435 -44.69 -0.26 11.92
N THR A 436 -44.55 0.88 11.24
CA THR A 436 -44.11 0.92 9.83
C THR A 436 -42.73 0.30 9.67
N SER A 437 -42.65 -0.85 8.99
CA SER A 437 -41.41 -1.59 8.77
C SER A 437 -40.50 -0.91 7.73
N SER A 438 -39.18 -0.98 7.96
CA SER A 438 -38.18 -0.50 7.01
C SER A 438 -37.75 -1.64 6.07
N CYS A 439 -38.12 -1.56 4.79
CA CYS A 439 -37.74 -2.57 3.80
C CYS A 439 -36.22 -2.65 3.57
N ASN A 440 -35.65 -3.85 3.67
CA ASN A 440 -34.26 -4.10 3.31
C ASN A 440 -34.13 -4.51 1.84
N LEU A 441 -33.77 -3.56 0.98
CA LEU A 441 -33.58 -3.77 -0.47
C LEU A 441 -32.55 -4.87 -0.82
N PHE A 442 -31.64 -5.19 0.11
CA PHE A 442 -30.54 -6.15 -0.10
C PHE A 442 -30.82 -7.56 0.43
N SER A 443 -31.98 -7.78 1.07
CA SER A 443 -32.42 -9.10 1.56
C SER A 443 -33.62 -9.57 0.74
N GLY A 444 -33.48 -10.70 0.06
CA GLY A 444 -34.40 -11.12 -0.99
C GLY A 444 -33.92 -12.33 -1.77
N LYS A 445 -34.51 -12.53 -2.95
CA LYS A 445 -34.15 -13.62 -3.88
C LYS A 445 -34.29 -13.21 -5.34
N TRP A 446 -33.64 -13.96 -6.22
CA TRP A 446 -33.83 -13.82 -7.67
C TRP A 446 -35.12 -14.50 -8.14
N ILE A 447 -35.85 -13.84 -9.03
CA ILE A 447 -37.07 -14.33 -9.68
C ILE A 447 -36.90 -14.17 -11.20
N PHE A 448 -37.34 -15.17 -11.94
CA PHE A 448 -37.28 -15.19 -13.41
C PHE A 448 -38.47 -14.43 -14.01
N ASP A 449 -38.21 -13.51 -14.94
CA ASP A 449 -39.18 -12.55 -15.48
C ASP A 449 -38.84 -12.18 -16.94
N GLU A 450 -39.07 -13.11 -17.87
CA GLU A 450 -38.90 -12.91 -19.33
C GLU A 450 -39.83 -11.84 -19.93
N GLN A 451 -40.79 -11.32 -19.15
CA GLN A 451 -41.76 -10.31 -19.62
C GLN A 451 -41.27 -8.88 -19.35
N SER A 452 -40.53 -8.67 -18.26
CA SER A 452 -40.05 -7.35 -17.84
C SER A 452 -38.54 -7.17 -17.91
N TYR A 453 -37.77 -8.26 -18.01
CA TYR A 453 -36.30 -8.24 -18.04
C TYR A 453 -35.75 -8.91 -19.31
N PRO A 454 -34.56 -8.47 -19.81
CA PRO A 454 -33.73 -7.39 -19.28
C PRO A 454 -34.34 -6.00 -19.51
N LEU A 455 -33.88 -5.02 -18.73
CA LEU A 455 -34.33 -3.62 -18.80
C LEU A 455 -33.85 -2.88 -20.06
N TYR A 456 -32.82 -3.40 -20.74
CA TYR A 456 -32.32 -3.00 -22.05
C TYR A 456 -31.70 -4.23 -22.73
N LYS A 457 -31.62 -4.27 -24.07
CA LYS A 457 -30.88 -5.33 -24.79
C LYS A 457 -29.45 -4.89 -25.07
N GLU A 458 -28.55 -5.84 -25.24
CA GLU A 458 -27.14 -5.57 -25.50
C GLU A 458 -26.94 -4.77 -26.80
N GLY A 459 -27.56 -5.21 -27.90
CA GLY A 459 -27.46 -4.53 -29.20
C GLY A 459 -28.16 -3.17 -29.30
N ASP A 460 -29.03 -2.84 -28.35
CA ASP A 460 -29.75 -1.55 -28.32
C ASP A 460 -28.95 -0.45 -27.58
N CYS A 461 -27.88 -0.81 -26.85
CA CYS A 461 -27.04 0.13 -26.10
C CYS A 461 -25.76 0.51 -26.86
N SER A 462 -25.62 1.79 -27.20
CA SER A 462 -24.42 2.33 -27.88
C SER A 462 -23.19 2.43 -26.97
N PHE A 463 -23.38 2.38 -25.66
CA PHE A 463 -22.33 2.54 -24.64
C PHE A 463 -21.76 1.22 -24.09
N ILE A 464 -22.26 0.06 -24.55
CA ILE A 464 -21.85 -1.26 -24.01
C ILE A 464 -20.34 -1.51 -24.20
N HIS A 465 -19.61 -1.70 -23.11
CA HIS A 465 -18.17 -1.96 -23.20
C HIS A 465 -17.90 -3.39 -23.67
N LYS A 466 -16.93 -3.56 -24.57
CA LYS A 466 -16.60 -4.85 -25.21
C LYS A 466 -16.11 -5.95 -24.27
N ASP A 467 -15.83 -5.61 -23.01
CA ASP A 467 -15.51 -6.58 -21.95
C ASP A 467 -16.78 -7.25 -21.35
N PHE A 468 -17.98 -6.71 -21.65
CA PHE A 468 -19.26 -7.11 -21.05
C PHE A 468 -20.33 -7.53 -22.07
N GLY A 469 -20.11 -7.30 -23.37
CA GLY A 469 -21.03 -7.64 -24.45
C GLY A 469 -21.02 -9.13 -24.78
N CYS A 470 -21.73 -9.93 -23.99
CA CYS A 470 -21.69 -11.39 -24.06
C CYS A 470 -22.36 -11.95 -25.32
N GLU A 471 -23.47 -11.34 -25.74
CA GLU A 471 -24.22 -11.74 -26.94
C GLU A 471 -23.39 -11.45 -28.21
N MET A 472 -22.77 -10.26 -28.29
CA MET A 472 -21.85 -9.86 -29.36
C MET A 472 -20.62 -10.77 -29.45
N TYR A 473 -20.15 -11.33 -28.33
CA TYR A 473 -19.05 -12.29 -28.28
C TYR A 473 -19.51 -13.76 -28.27
N GLY A 474 -20.77 -14.03 -28.65
CA GLY A 474 -21.25 -15.36 -29.05
C GLY A 474 -21.90 -16.21 -27.96
N ARG A 475 -22.28 -15.61 -26.82
CA ARG A 475 -23.10 -16.29 -25.80
C ARG A 475 -24.50 -16.57 -26.36
N LYS A 476 -25.08 -17.73 -26.02
CA LYS A 476 -26.38 -18.19 -26.57
C LYS A 476 -27.44 -18.47 -25.51
N ASP A 477 -27.00 -18.76 -24.29
CA ASP A 477 -27.76 -19.01 -23.08
C ASP A 477 -28.21 -17.70 -22.43
N LEU A 478 -28.93 -16.86 -23.16
CA LEU A 478 -29.27 -15.48 -22.75
C LEU A 478 -30.24 -15.37 -21.54
N LYS A 479 -30.66 -16.49 -20.94
CA LYS A 479 -31.55 -16.53 -19.77
C LYS A 479 -31.07 -15.70 -18.59
N TYR A 480 -29.75 -15.58 -18.38
CA TYR A 480 -29.17 -14.78 -17.30
C TYR A 480 -29.68 -13.33 -17.31
N GLN A 481 -30.08 -12.80 -18.48
CA GLN A 481 -30.63 -11.46 -18.66
C GLN A 481 -32.04 -11.28 -18.08
N SER A 482 -32.82 -12.37 -17.94
CA SER A 482 -34.25 -12.34 -17.55
C SER A 482 -34.48 -12.52 -16.03
N TRP A 483 -33.42 -12.53 -15.22
CA TRP A 483 -33.53 -12.64 -13.77
C TRP A 483 -33.58 -11.26 -13.10
N ARG A 484 -34.57 -11.04 -12.22
CA ARG A 484 -34.72 -9.82 -11.40
C ARG A 484 -34.63 -10.10 -9.90
N TRP A 485 -34.11 -9.14 -9.14
CA TRP A 485 -34.08 -9.22 -7.68
C TRP A 485 -35.44 -8.84 -7.08
N GLN A 486 -35.88 -9.59 -6.08
CA GLN A 486 -37.09 -9.34 -5.29
C GLN A 486 -36.71 -9.28 -3.81
N PRO A 487 -36.71 -8.10 -3.18
CA PRO A 487 -36.58 -7.98 -1.72
C PRO A 487 -37.74 -8.69 -1.00
N HIS A 488 -37.50 -9.17 0.22
CA HIS A 488 -38.54 -9.84 1.00
C HIS A 488 -39.63 -8.87 1.51
N ASP A 489 -39.23 -7.65 1.89
CA ASP A 489 -40.11 -6.72 2.60
C ASP A 489 -40.88 -5.75 1.67
N CYS A 490 -40.46 -5.60 0.41
CA CYS A 490 -41.10 -4.71 -0.57
C CYS A 490 -40.70 -5.01 -2.02
N ASP A 491 -41.51 -4.52 -2.97
CA ASP A 491 -41.20 -4.56 -4.40
C ASP A 491 -40.22 -3.45 -4.83
N LEU A 492 -39.30 -3.80 -5.74
CA LEU A 492 -38.51 -2.78 -6.43
C LEU A 492 -39.35 -2.13 -7.55
N PRO A 493 -39.48 -0.78 -7.57
CA PRO A 493 -40.17 -0.11 -8.66
C PRO A 493 -39.39 -0.27 -9.98
N ARG A 494 -40.10 -0.53 -11.08
CA ARG A 494 -39.50 -0.65 -12.42
C ARG A 494 -38.69 0.61 -12.74
N PHE A 495 -37.46 0.42 -13.25
CA PHE A 495 -36.57 1.51 -13.58
C PHE A 495 -37.18 2.45 -14.63
N ASN A 496 -36.92 3.76 -14.49
CA ASN A 496 -37.33 4.80 -15.43
C ASN A 496 -36.19 5.84 -15.52
N GLY A 497 -35.46 5.85 -16.64
CA GLY A 497 -34.29 6.70 -16.82
C GLY A 497 -34.63 8.18 -16.91
N THR A 498 -35.79 8.54 -17.47
CA THR A 498 -36.31 9.92 -17.49
C THR A 498 -36.51 10.45 -16.06
N ALA A 499 -37.15 9.65 -15.20
CA ALA A 499 -37.40 10.01 -13.79
C ALA A 499 -36.12 10.01 -12.94
N LEU A 500 -35.07 9.28 -13.34
CA LEU A 500 -33.73 9.41 -12.75
C LEU A 500 -33.07 10.71 -13.19
N LEU A 501 -33.05 10.99 -14.51
CA LEU A 501 -32.47 12.22 -15.07
C LEU A 501 -33.11 13.49 -14.49
N GLU A 502 -34.42 13.52 -14.28
CA GLU A 502 -35.07 14.62 -13.57
C GLU A 502 -34.59 14.77 -12.11
N LYS A 503 -34.39 13.66 -11.37
CA LYS A 503 -33.83 13.70 -10.01
C LYS A 503 -32.39 14.21 -9.97
N ILE A 504 -31.63 14.07 -11.07
CA ILE A 504 -30.26 14.58 -11.23
C ILE A 504 -30.14 15.78 -12.20
N ARG A 505 -31.25 16.44 -12.54
CA ARG A 505 -31.26 17.65 -13.38
C ARG A 505 -30.39 18.74 -12.72
N GLY A 506 -29.41 19.25 -13.46
CA GLY A 506 -28.44 20.24 -12.96
C GLY A 506 -27.37 19.70 -12.00
N LYS A 507 -27.12 18.38 -11.95
CA LYS A 507 -26.23 17.73 -10.97
C LYS A 507 -25.17 16.84 -11.59
N LYS A 508 -24.08 16.63 -10.85
CA LYS A 508 -23.01 15.67 -11.16
C LYS A 508 -23.15 14.40 -10.34
N LEU A 509 -23.31 13.26 -11.01
CA LEU A 509 -23.16 11.92 -10.43
C LEU A 509 -21.84 11.32 -10.92
N ILE A 510 -20.99 10.84 -10.01
CA ILE A 510 -19.69 10.24 -10.35
C ILE A 510 -19.53 8.89 -9.66
N TYR A 511 -19.30 7.84 -10.46
CA TYR A 511 -18.83 6.52 -10.02
C TYR A 511 -17.30 6.54 -9.91
N VAL A 512 -16.74 5.95 -8.85
CA VAL A 512 -15.29 5.99 -8.63
C VAL A 512 -14.76 4.73 -7.96
N GLY A 513 -13.79 4.09 -8.62
CA GLY A 513 -13.15 2.92 -8.08
C GLY A 513 -12.44 2.10 -9.14
N ASP A 514 -12.68 0.80 -9.12
CA ASP A 514 -12.09 -0.18 -10.03
C ASP A 514 -12.97 -0.50 -11.26
N SER A 515 -12.58 -1.54 -11.99
CA SER A 515 -13.32 -2.16 -13.08
C SER A 515 -14.82 -2.40 -12.83
N LEU A 516 -15.24 -2.66 -11.60
CA LEU A 516 -16.63 -2.96 -11.25
C LEU A 516 -17.53 -1.70 -11.27
N ASN A 517 -17.07 -0.58 -10.71
CA ASN A 517 -17.77 0.71 -10.82
C ASN A 517 -17.86 1.17 -12.28
N ARG A 518 -16.85 0.83 -13.11
CA ARG A 518 -16.92 1.05 -14.56
C ARG A 518 -18.02 0.21 -15.24
N ASN A 519 -18.19 -1.04 -14.83
CA ASN A 519 -19.30 -1.90 -15.28
C ASN A 519 -20.67 -1.35 -14.85
N GLN A 520 -20.80 -0.92 -13.59
CA GLN A 520 -22.03 -0.31 -13.04
C GLN A 520 -22.39 0.99 -13.77
N TRP A 521 -21.40 1.87 -14.03
CA TRP A 521 -21.58 3.08 -14.84
C TRP A 521 -22.03 2.75 -16.28
N THR A 522 -21.42 1.76 -16.93
CA THR A 522 -21.85 1.30 -18.27
C THR A 522 -23.30 0.82 -18.26
N SER A 523 -23.72 0.04 -17.27
CA SER A 523 -25.12 -0.39 -17.15
C SER A 523 -26.08 0.78 -16.91
N MET A 524 -25.69 1.76 -16.09
CA MET A 524 -26.47 2.98 -15.87
C MET A 524 -26.66 3.79 -17.16
N LEU A 525 -25.65 3.87 -18.03
CA LEU A 525 -25.81 4.53 -19.33
C LEU A 525 -26.78 3.78 -20.25
N CYS A 526 -26.73 2.45 -20.32
CA CYS A 526 -27.69 1.66 -21.11
C CYS A 526 -29.14 1.76 -20.58
N LEU A 527 -29.31 1.75 -19.25
CA LEU A 527 -30.59 1.98 -18.58
C LEU A 527 -31.19 3.36 -18.89
N ILE A 528 -30.34 4.39 -18.99
CA ILE A 528 -30.77 5.74 -19.35
C ILE A 528 -31.04 5.85 -20.85
N GLU A 529 -30.19 5.27 -21.70
CA GLU A 529 -30.32 5.30 -23.16
C GLU A 529 -31.63 4.63 -23.63
N SER A 530 -32.01 3.48 -23.06
CA SER A 530 -33.30 2.84 -23.30
C SER A 530 -34.53 3.67 -22.88
N SER A 531 -34.33 4.70 -22.05
CA SER A 531 -35.38 5.63 -21.59
C SER A 531 -35.33 7.01 -22.27
N LEU A 532 -34.46 7.21 -23.27
CA LEU A 532 -34.28 8.48 -23.98
C LEU A 532 -34.70 8.37 -25.45
N PRO A 533 -35.41 9.38 -26.00
CA PRO A 533 -35.62 9.49 -27.44
C PRO A 533 -34.30 9.44 -28.22
N PRO A 534 -34.23 8.78 -29.40
CA PRO A 534 -33.00 8.74 -30.22
C PRO A 534 -32.44 10.11 -30.62
N SER A 535 -33.29 11.15 -30.60
CA SER A 535 -32.93 12.55 -30.87
C SER A 535 -32.37 13.32 -29.67
N SER A 536 -32.25 12.70 -28.49
CA SER A 536 -31.77 13.37 -27.27
C SER A 536 -30.29 13.77 -27.40
N ASN A 537 -29.97 14.99 -26.99
CA ASN A 537 -28.62 15.54 -27.15
C ASN A 537 -27.69 15.01 -26.05
N LYS A 538 -26.98 13.93 -26.37
CA LYS A 538 -26.06 13.21 -25.47
C LYS A 538 -24.63 13.22 -25.99
N ILE A 539 -23.67 13.47 -25.10
CA ILE A 539 -22.23 13.50 -25.42
C ILE A 539 -21.48 12.56 -24.48
N VAL A 540 -20.48 11.83 -24.99
CA VAL A 540 -19.50 11.09 -24.17
C VAL A 540 -18.09 11.61 -24.43
N ASN A 541 -17.43 12.05 -23.37
CA ASN A 541 -16.09 12.64 -23.38
C ASN A 541 -15.14 11.84 -22.51
N LEU A 542 -13.98 11.47 -23.05
CA LEU A 542 -12.84 10.94 -22.28
C LEU A 542 -11.91 12.09 -21.92
N THR A 543 -11.47 12.21 -20.67
CA THR A 543 -10.52 13.25 -20.23
C THR A 543 -9.67 12.75 -19.06
N GLY A 544 -8.45 12.32 -19.35
CA GLY A 544 -7.55 11.73 -18.36
C GLY A 544 -8.16 10.47 -17.73
N ASN A 545 -8.39 10.51 -16.42
CA ASN A 545 -9.02 9.42 -15.65
C ASN A 545 -10.56 9.39 -15.77
N PHE A 546 -11.18 10.40 -16.39
CA PHE A 546 -12.64 10.49 -16.52
C PHE A 546 -13.17 9.91 -17.83
N PHE A 547 -14.28 9.19 -17.71
CA PHE A 547 -15.28 8.94 -18.75
C PHE A 547 -16.53 9.73 -18.35
N ILE A 548 -16.95 10.72 -19.14
CA ILE A 548 -18.05 11.64 -18.80
C ILE A 548 -19.18 11.47 -19.81
N PHE A 549 -20.39 11.19 -19.33
CA PHE A 549 -21.62 11.29 -20.12
C PHE A 549 -22.39 12.56 -19.73
N GLU A 550 -22.85 13.32 -20.72
CA GLU A 550 -23.61 14.56 -20.55
C GLU A 550 -24.96 14.44 -21.27
N ALA A 551 -26.06 14.52 -20.51
CA ALA A 551 -27.42 14.61 -21.04
C ALA A 551 -27.83 16.09 -21.08
N ASN A 552 -27.63 16.76 -22.22
CA ASN A 552 -27.75 18.21 -22.33
C ASN A 552 -29.18 18.70 -22.05
N ASP A 553 -30.19 17.95 -22.49
CA ASP A 553 -31.61 18.25 -22.27
C ASP A 553 -32.01 18.23 -20.77
N TYR A 554 -31.17 17.62 -19.92
CA TYR A 554 -31.32 17.51 -18.47
C TYR A 554 -30.26 18.30 -17.69
N ASN A 555 -29.28 18.92 -18.37
CA ASN A 555 -28.09 19.52 -17.76
C ASN A 555 -27.49 18.59 -16.67
N ALA A 556 -27.38 17.29 -16.98
CA ALA A 556 -27.03 16.25 -16.02
C ALA A 556 -25.75 15.52 -16.48
N THR A 557 -24.81 15.35 -15.56
CA THR A 557 -23.51 14.72 -15.82
C THR A 557 -23.40 13.40 -15.08
N ILE A 558 -23.05 12.32 -15.79
CA ILE A 558 -22.84 10.97 -15.24
C ILE A 558 -21.42 10.52 -15.63
N ALA A 559 -20.50 10.60 -14.69
CA ALA A 559 -19.09 10.26 -14.92
C ALA A 559 -18.68 8.96 -14.23
N PHE A 560 -17.64 8.32 -14.77
CA PHE A 560 -16.79 7.35 -14.06
C PHE A 560 -15.36 7.89 -13.99
N TYR A 561 -14.73 7.79 -12.83
CA TYR A 561 -13.33 8.14 -12.60
C TYR A 561 -12.54 6.90 -12.17
N TRP A 562 -11.36 6.69 -12.77
CA TRP A 562 -10.49 5.56 -12.43
C TRP A 562 -9.62 5.85 -11.20
N SER A 563 -9.82 5.09 -10.13
CA SER A 563 -8.97 5.05 -8.93
C SER A 563 -9.19 3.70 -8.21
N PRO A 564 -8.55 2.61 -8.65
CA PRO A 564 -8.91 1.24 -8.25
C PRO A 564 -8.62 0.94 -6.77
N PHE A 565 -7.91 1.83 -6.08
CA PHE A 565 -7.59 1.74 -4.65
C PHE A 565 -8.12 2.91 -3.80
N LEU A 566 -8.84 3.86 -4.41
CA LEU A 566 -9.31 5.15 -3.85
C LEU A 566 -8.21 6.11 -3.40
N VAL A 567 -7.13 5.61 -2.80
CA VAL A 567 -5.86 6.31 -2.55
C VAL A 567 -4.93 6.19 -3.77
N GLU A 568 -3.95 7.09 -3.89
CA GLU A 568 -3.00 7.10 -5.01
C GLU A 568 -2.24 5.77 -5.15
N SER A 569 -1.99 5.35 -6.38
CA SER A 569 -1.27 4.13 -6.70
C SER A 569 -0.49 4.19 -8.01
N ASN A 570 0.45 3.26 -8.21
CA ASN A 570 1.04 3.06 -9.54
C ASN A 570 0.05 2.45 -10.57
N ASN A 571 -1.17 2.11 -10.16
CA ASN A 571 -2.23 1.56 -11.00
C ASN A 571 -3.26 2.62 -11.47
N ASP A 572 -3.03 3.91 -11.19
CA ASP A 572 -3.99 5.01 -11.39
C ASP A 572 -4.28 5.40 -12.85
N HIS A 573 -3.77 4.71 -13.87
CA HIS A 573 -4.05 5.04 -15.27
C HIS A 573 -5.15 4.13 -15.87
N PRO A 574 -6.27 4.66 -16.40
CA PRO A 574 -7.42 3.85 -16.84
C PRO A 574 -7.12 2.81 -17.92
N TYR A 575 -5.99 2.91 -18.61
CA TYR A 575 -5.55 1.94 -19.62
C TYR A 575 -4.27 1.17 -19.24
N VAL A 576 -3.39 1.75 -18.43
CA VAL A 576 -2.05 1.20 -18.10
C VAL A 576 -2.00 0.87 -16.62
N HIS A 577 -2.84 -0.08 -16.22
CA HIS A 577 -3.07 -0.44 -14.82
C HIS A 577 -2.70 -1.90 -14.48
N ARG A 578 -2.22 -2.70 -15.45
CA ARG A 578 -2.03 -4.17 -15.31
C ARG A 578 -0.67 -4.59 -14.73
N LEU A 579 -0.12 -3.76 -13.84
CA LEU A 579 1.23 -3.91 -13.27
C LEU A 579 1.36 -5.15 -12.38
N ARG A 580 2.56 -5.77 -12.34
CA ARG A 580 2.86 -6.96 -11.53
C ARG A 580 3.02 -6.62 -10.06
N ASP A 581 3.80 -5.59 -9.75
CA ASP A 581 4.03 -5.10 -8.40
C ASP A 581 3.22 -3.82 -8.18
N ARG A 582 2.13 -3.97 -7.44
CA ARG A 582 1.18 -2.89 -7.13
C ARG A 582 1.69 -2.09 -5.92
N VAL A 583 1.84 -0.78 -6.09
CA VAL A 583 2.37 0.16 -5.10
C VAL A 583 1.27 1.14 -4.72
N ILE A 584 0.96 1.23 -3.43
CA ILE A 584 -0.20 1.96 -2.90
C ILE A 584 0.26 3.01 -1.88
N GLY A 585 -0.01 4.28 -2.17
CA GLY A 585 0.24 5.43 -1.30
C GLY A 585 -0.82 5.53 -0.21
N VAL A 586 -0.74 4.68 0.81
CA VAL A 586 -1.79 4.47 1.85
C VAL A 586 -2.11 5.67 2.76
N LYS A 587 -1.53 6.85 2.49
CA LYS A 587 -1.84 8.13 3.14
C LYS A 587 -2.04 9.30 2.14
N SER A 588 -2.14 9.02 0.84
CA SER A 588 -2.24 10.05 -0.21
C SER A 588 -3.52 9.85 -1.02
N ILE A 589 -4.38 10.87 -1.07
CA ILE A 589 -5.67 10.80 -1.79
C ILE A 589 -6.07 12.14 -2.43
N GLU A 590 -5.46 13.23 -1.99
CA GLU A 590 -5.79 14.61 -2.33
C GLU A 590 -5.75 14.87 -3.84
N LYS A 591 -4.87 14.19 -4.59
CA LYS A 591 -4.77 14.30 -6.04
C LYS A 591 -5.98 13.71 -6.76
N HIS A 592 -6.48 12.55 -6.31
CA HIS A 592 -7.75 12.00 -6.82
C HIS A 592 -8.91 12.89 -6.38
N ALA A 593 -8.96 13.23 -5.10
CA ALA A 593 -10.14 13.81 -4.49
C ALA A 593 -10.48 15.24 -4.96
N ARG A 594 -9.48 15.99 -5.46
CA ARG A 594 -9.68 17.26 -6.20
C ARG A 594 -10.57 17.15 -7.44
N ASN A 595 -10.75 15.95 -7.99
CA ASN A 595 -11.55 15.71 -9.19
C ASN A 595 -13.03 15.46 -8.86
N TRP A 596 -13.34 14.99 -7.65
CA TRP A 596 -14.68 14.53 -7.26
C TRP A 596 -15.36 15.37 -6.18
N ASN A 597 -14.66 16.36 -5.61
CA ASN A 597 -15.10 17.10 -4.42
C ASN A 597 -16.31 18.01 -4.64
N ASP A 598 -16.59 18.41 -5.88
CA ASP A 598 -17.73 19.27 -6.21
C ASP A 598 -19.01 18.48 -6.61
N ALA A 599 -18.96 17.15 -6.63
CA ALA A 599 -20.07 16.30 -7.05
C ALA A 599 -21.30 16.39 -6.13
N ASP A 600 -22.48 16.15 -6.71
CA ASP A 600 -23.75 16.06 -6.01
C ASP A 600 -24.04 14.63 -5.52
N ILE A 601 -23.55 13.64 -6.26
CA ILE A 601 -23.68 12.21 -5.93
C ILE A 601 -22.35 11.52 -6.22
N LEU A 602 -21.80 10.82 -5.24
CA LEU A 602 -20.63 9.95 -5.38
C LEU A 602 -21.02 8.50 -5.11
N VAL A 603 -20.59 7.58 -5.97
CA VAL A 603 -20.68 6.13 -5.77
C VAL A 603 -19.26 5.60 -5.78
N PHE A 604 -18.83 4.95 -4.71
CA PHE A 604 -17.48 4.40 -4.56
C PHE A 604 -17.46 2.88 -4.67
N ASP A 605 -16.38 2.29 -5.19
CA ASP A 605 -15.95 0.94 -4.86
C ASP A 605 -14.42 0.82 -4.79
N SER A 606 -13.94 -0.31 -4.27
CA SER A 606 -12.58 -0.81 -4.45
C SER A 606 -12.48 -2.19 -3.77
N PHE A 607 -12.38 -3.28 -4.54
CA PHE A 607 -12.33 -4.64 -3.94
C PHE A 607 -11.40 -5.61 -4.67
N MET A 608 -11.70 -5.93 -5.94
CA MET A 608 -11.07 -7.05 -6.65
C MET A 608 -9.55 -6.94 -6.71
N TRP A 609 -9.06 -5.70 -6.72
CA TRP A 609 -7.66 -5.36 -6.87
C TRP A 609 -6.83 -5.63 -5.61
N TRP A 610 -7.45 -5.69 -4.42
CA TRP A 610 -6.76 -5.99 -3.15
C TRP A 610 -6.49 -7.47 -2.93
N LEU A 611 -7.14 -8.35 -3.69
CA LEU A 611 -7.10 -9.81 -3.55
C LEU A 611 -5.70 -10.42 -3.81
N GLU A 612 -4.77 -9.65 -4.37
CA GLU A 612 -3.37 -10.06 -4.51
C GLU A 612 -2.76 -10.45 -3.15
N PRO A 613 -1.95 -11.51 -3.05
CA PRO A 613 -1.39 -11.93 -1.77
C PRO A 613 -0.42 -10.89 -1.21
N LYS A 614 0.39 -10.23 -2.04
CA LYS A 614 1.45 -9.30 -1.63
C LYS A 614 1.37 -8.00 -2.44
N MET A 615 1.44 -6.86 -1.75
CA MET A 615 1.46 -5.53 -2.38
C MET A 615 2.46 -4.63 -1.65
N THR A 616 2.98 -3.61 -2.30
CA THR A 616 3.89 -2.65 -1.67
C THR A 616 3.09 -1.46 -1.14
N LEU A 617 3.16 -1.22 0.17
CA LEU A 617 2.67 0.03 0.76
C LEU A 617 3.78 1.08 0.72
N MET A 618 3.41 2.31 0.40
CA MET A 618 4.28 3.48 0.41
C MET A 618 3.77 4.50 1.44
N TRP A 619 4.67 5.01 2.28
CA TRP A 619 4.43 6.19 3.13
C TRP A 619 5.34 7.32 2.67
N GLY A 620 4.74 8.45 2.28
CA GLY A 620 5.40 9.54 1.55
C GLY A 620 4.69 9.79 0.22
N SER A 621 5.23 10.70 -0.58
CA SER A 621 4.74 10.99 -1.95
C SER A 621 5.48 10.15 -2.98
N PHE A 622 4.80 9.75 -4.06
CA PHE A 622 5.45 9.12 -5.21
C PHE A 622 6.58 10.00 -5.76
N GLY A 623 7.81 9.48 -5.81
CA GLY A 623 9.00 10.22 -6.25
C GLY A 623 9.71 11.03 -5.16
N SER A 624 9.37 10.84 -3.87
CA SER A 624 10.19 11.35 -2.75
C SER A 624 11.29 10.35 -2.38
N THR A 625 12.49 10.85 -2.10
CA THR A 625 13.62 10.08 -1.55
C THR A 625 13.31 9.47 -0.18
N ASP A 626 12.39 10.10 0.54
CA ASP A 626 12.02 9.74 1.92
C ASP A 626 10.81 8.79 1.94
N ALA A 627 10.34 8.36 0.77
CA ALA A 627 9.22 7.45 0.62
C ALA A 627 9.60 6.04 1.14
N VAL A 628 8.99 5.63 2.24
CA VAL A 628 9.21 4.29 2.81
C VAL A 628 8.32 3.30 2.09
N TYR A 629 8.93 2.40 1.31
CA TYR A 629 8.25 1.26 0.69
C TYR A 629 8.38 0.00 1.56
N LYS A 630 7.26 -0.67 1.88
CA LYS A 630 7.25 -1.99 2.53
C LYS A 630 6.33 -2.94 1.78
N LYS A 631 6.84 -4.10 1.35
CA LYS A 631 5.99 -5.17 0.82
C LYS A 631 5.25 -5.82 1.99
N VAL A 632 3.92 -5.83 1.93
CA VAL A 632 3.02 -6.27 3.00
C VAL A 632 2.09 -7.36 2.46
N GLU A 633 1.89 -8.40 3.25
CA GLU A 633 1.12 -9.60 2.86
C GLU A 633 -0.28 -9.63 3.49
N MET A 634 -0.48 -8.90 4.59
CA MET A 634 -1.76 -8.79 5.31
C MET A 634 -2.83 -8.01 4.52
N LYS A 635 -3.48 -8.65 3.54
CA LYS A 635 -4.53 -8.07 2.67
C LYS A 635 -5.48 -7.12 3.38
N LEU A 636 -6.13 -7.60 4.44
CA LEU A 636 -7.12 -6.83 5.20
C LEU A 636 -6.54 -5.54 5.80
N ARG A 637 -5.28 -5.56 6.26
CA ARG A 637 -4.65 -4.37 6.84
C ARG A 637 -4.26 -3.35 5.77
N ARG A 638 -3.85 -3.80 4.57
CA ARG A 638 -3.61 -2.91 3.43
C ARG A 638 -4.89 -2.17 3.03
N TYR A 639 -6.00 -2.92 2.94
CA TYR A 639 -7.31 -2.41 2.59
C TYR A 639 -7.86 -1.42 3.64
N GLU A 640 -7.82 -1.83 4.92
CA GLU A 640 -8.21 -1.00 6.07
C GLU A 640 -7.46 0.34 6.09
N MET A 641 -6.16 0.36 5.76
CA MET A 641 -5.38 1.60 5.77
C MET A 641 -5.82 2.59 4.68
N ALA A 642 -6.07 2.11 3.45
CA ALA A 642 -6.58 2.99 2.39
C ALA A 642 -8.00 3.49 2.66
N LEU A 643 -8.89 2.62 3.16
CA LEU A 643 -10.25 3.03 3.52
C LEU A 643 -10.29 3.99 4.71
N ASN A 644 -9.42 3.85 5.72
CA ASN A 644 -9.34 4.85 6.78
C ASN A 644 -8.98 6.24 6.21
N THR A 645 -7.92 6.34 5.40
CA THR A 645 -7.50 7.58 4.71
C THR A 645 -8.61 8.18 3.84
N TRP A 646 -9.32 7.35 3.06
CA TRP A 646 -10.48 7.79 2.27
C TRP A 646 -11.63 8.32 3.15
N SER A 647 -11.90 7.69 4.29
CA SER A 647 -12.94 8.13 5.23
C SER A 647 -12.57 9.41 5.99
N GLU A 648 -11.30 9.56 6.37
CA GLU A 648 -10.75 10.77 7.01
C GLU A 648 -10.79 11.95 6.04
N TRP A 649 -10.44 11.73 4.76
CA TRP A 649 -10.59 12.76 3.74
C TRP A 649 -12.05 13.17 3.54
N LEU A 650 -12.98 12.21 3.41
CA LEU A 650 -14.42 12.50 3.27
C LEU A 650 -14.99 13.25 4.47
N GLU A 651 -14.59 12.90 5.69
CA GLU A 651 -15.04 13.58 6.92
C GLU A 651 -14.80 15.09 6.86
N ILE A 652 -13.61 15.48 6.41
CA ILE A 652 -13.11 16.86 6.43
C ILE A 652 -13.58 17.65 5.20
N ASN A 653 -13.58 17.04 4.01
CA ASN A 653 -13.64 17.77 2.75
C ASN A 653 -15.01 17.73 2.04
N ILE A 654 -15.93 16.82 2.40
CA ILE A 654 -17.21 16.69 1.69
C ILE A 654 -18.28 17.66 2.19
N ASN A 655 -19.02 18.29 1.28
CA ASN A 655 -20.19 19.08 1.68
C ASN A 655 -21.36 18.15 2.04
N ARG A 656 -21.45 17.83 3.33
CA ARG A 656 -22.47 16.97 3.97
C ARG A 656 -23.93 17.40 3.75
N THR A 657 -24.18 18.62 3.26
CA THR A 657 -25.52 19.14 2.94
C THR A 657 -25.85 19.08 1.45
N LYS A 658 -24.83 19.05 0.58
CA LYS A 658 -24.97 18.94 -0.89
C LYS A 658 -24.89 17.49 -1.36
N THR A 659 -23.80 16.82 -1.01
CA THR A 659 -23.36 15.60 -1.67
C THR A 659 -23.96 14.36 -1.02
N LYS A 660 -24.66 13.53 -1.81
CA LYS A 660 -25.02 12.17 -1.41
C LYS A 660 -23.88 11.22 -1.70
N LEU A 661 -23.63 10.31 -0.76
CA LEU A 661 -22.57 9.33 -0.87
C LEU A 661 -23.15 7.92 -0.89
N PHE A 662 -22.57 7.05 -1.71
CA PHE A 662 -22.84 5.63 -1.80
C PHE A 662 -21.52 4.87 -1.85
N PHE A 663 -21.50 3.65 -1.32
CA PHE A 663 -20.37 2.73 -1.48
C PHE A 663 -20.91 1.34 -1.81
N MET A 664 -20.50 0.80 -2.96
CA MET A 664 -20.86 -0.54 -3.41
C MET A 664 -20.05 -1.57 -2.62
N SER A 665 -20.68 -2.67 -2.21
CA SER A 665 -19.96 -3.77 -1.55
C SER A 665 -19.14 -4.60 -2.54
N LEU A 666 -18.46 -5.64 -2.03
CA LEU A 666 -17.67 -6.57 -2.83
C LEU A 666 -18.53 -7.23 -3.93
N SER A 667 -18.10 -7.15 -5.19
CA SER A 667 -18.63 -8.07 -6.21
C SER A 667 -17.88 -9.40 -6.10
N PRO A 668 -18.57 -10.55 -6.01
CA PRO A 668 -17.94 -11.85 -5.88
C PRO A 668 -17.35 -12.34 -7.21
N TYR A 669 -16.62 -13.44 -7.13
CA TYR A 669 -15.96 -14.11 -8.26
C TYR A 669 -16.05 -15.63 -8.10
N HIS A 670 -16.06 -16.37 -9.21
CA HIS A 670 -16.51 -17.76 -9.28
C HIS A 670 -15.49 -18.69 -9.98
N ASP A 671 -14.21 -18.65 -9.56
CA ASP A 671 -13.12 -19.47 -10.14
C ASP A 671 -12.98 -20.90 -9.60
N ILE A 672 -13.75 -21.22 -8.56
CA ILE A 672 -13.76 -22.53 -7.88
C ILE A 672 -15.24 -22.95 -7.78
N GLY A 673 -15.52 -24.22 -8.03
CA GLY A 673 -16.86 -24.80 -7.84
C GLY A 673 -17.25 -24.94 -6.37
N GLU A 674 -18.50 -25.38 -6.13
CA GLU A 674 -19.09 -25.43 -4.78
C GLU A 674 -18.51 -26.54 -3.89
N SER A 675 -17.60 -27.39 -4.40
CA SER A 675 -16.83 -28.35 -3.61
C SER A 675 -15.42 -28.57 -4.17
N TYR A 676 -14.54 -29.17 -3.37
CA TYR A 676 -13.19 -29.59 -3.80
C TYR A 676 -13.19 -30.65 -4.92
N GLU A 677 -14.30 -31.36 -5.10
CA GLU A 677 -14.47 -32.36 -6.16
C GLU A 677 -15.01 -31.74 -7.45
N ASP A 678 -15.76 -30.63 -7.33
CA ASP A 678 -16.43 -29.95 -8.44
C ASP A 678 -15.49 -28.94 -9.12
N LYS A 679 -14.76 -29.41 -10.12
CA LYS A 679 -13.68 -28.67 -10.81
C LYS A 679 -14.21 -27.64 -11.83
N GLN A 680 -15.39 -27.09 -11.60
CA GLN A 680 -16.12 -26.25 -12.55
C GLN A 680 -16.29 -24.83 -12.01
N ASN A 681 -15.83 -23.86 -12.80
CA ASN A 681 -15.99 -22.43 -12.55
C ASN A 681 -17.23 -21.91 -13.31
N CYS A 682 -17.42 -20.59 -13.42
CA CYS A 682 -18.53 -19.97 -14.18
C CYS A 682 -18.63 -20.35 -15.69
N TYR A 683 -17.76 -21.21 -16.23
CA TYR A 683 -17.88 -21.70 -17.60
C TYR A 683 -19.01 -22.74 -17.74
N ASN A 684 -19.92 -22.50 -18.69
CA ASN A 684 -21.19 -23.19 -18.91
C ASN A 684 -22.26 -23.01 -17.82
N GLU A 685 -22.07 -22.08 -16.88
CA GLU A 685 -23.11 -21.71 -15.92
C GLU A 685 -24.14 -20.78 -16.55
N SER A 686 -25.41 -21.19 -16.54
CA SER A 686 -26.51 -20.57 -17.30
C SER A 686 -27.80 -20.34 -16.49
N GLU A 687 -27.83 -20.78 -15.23
CA GLU A 687 -28.90 -20.52 -14.26
C GLU A 687 -28.25 -20.12 -12.91
N PRO A 688 -28.87 -19.23 -12.13
CA PRO A 688 -28.35 -18.81 -10.83
C PRO A 688 -28.56 -19.88 -9.75
N ILE A 689 -27.81 -19.75 -8.65
CA ILE A 689 -27.93 -20.62 -7.48
C ILE A 689 -29.30 -20.39 -6.81
N SER A 690 -30.04 -21.47 -6.59
CA SER A 690 -31.40 -21.44 -6.03
C SER A 690 -31.47 -21.63 -4.50
N LYS A 691 -30.34 -21.94 -3.85
CA LYS A 691 -30.22 -22.20 -2.41
C LYS A 691 -30.33 -20.90 -1.61
N GLU A 692 -31.52 -20.59 -1.09
CA GLU A 692 -31.77 -19.41 -0.26
C GLU A 692 -30.78 -19.31 0.92
N GLY A 693 -30.21 -18.12 1.14
CA GLY A 693 -29.16 -17.89 2.14
C GLY A 693 -27.73 -18.27 1.71
N TYR A 694 -27.49 -18.57 0.42
CA TYR A 694 -26.16 -18.87 -0.11
C TYR A 694 -25.17 -17.70 0.07
N TRP A 695 -23.88 -18.07 0.14
CA TRP A 695 -22.71 -17.21 0.10
C TRP A 695 -21.58 -17.96 -0.61
N GLY A 696 -20.79 -17.27 -1.42
CA GLY A 696 -19.74 -17.85 -2.24
C GLY A 696 -18.52 -18.27 -1.42
N VAL A 697 -17.95 -19.45 -1.70
CA VAL A 697 -16.72 -19.95 -1.04
C VAL A 697 -15.52 -18.99 -1.24
N ALA A 698 -15.54 -18.22 -2.32
CA ALA A 698 -14.54 -17.21 -2.66
C ALA A 698 -14.79 -15.81 -2.05
N THR A 699 -15.94 -15.59 -1.39
CA THR A 699 -16.41 -14.26 -0.98
C THR A 699 -15.74 -13.78 0.30
N ASP A 700 -14.96 -12.69 0.22
CA ASP A 700 -14.22 -12.16 1.35
C ASP A 700 -15.10 -11.27 2.26
N HIS A 701 -15.85 -11.93 3.14
CA HIS A 701 -16.63 -11.28 4.20
C HIS A 701 -15.77 -10.37 5.10
N SER A 702 -14.47 -10.67 5.27
CA SER A 702 -13.59 -9.84 6.12
C SER A 702 -13.27 -8.50 5.45
N MET A 703 -13.15 -8.46 4.12
CA MET A 703 -13.08 -7.21 3.38
C MET A 703 -14.41 -6.44 3.44
N MET A 704 -15.56 -7.10 3.32
CA MET A 704 -16.87 -6.46 3.52
C MET A 704 -16.97 -5.80 4.90
N GLN A 705 -16.63 -6.53 5.97
CA GLN A 705 -16.64 -6.03 7.34
C GLN A 705 -15.69 -4.83 7.55
N VAL A 706 -14.54 -4.81 6.88
CA VAL A 706 -13.61 -3.65 6.91
C VAL A 706 -14.23 -2.42 6.22
N ALA A 707 -14.93 -2.61 5.11
CA ALA A 707 -15.70 -1.54 4.48
C ALA A 707 -16.85 -1.08 5.40
N GLU A 708 -17.79 -1.94 5.77
CA GLU A 708 -18.92 -1.65 6.67
C GLU A 708 -18.49 -0.94 7.96
N SER A 709 -17.41 -1.42 8.61
CA SER A 709 -16.85 -0.83 9.82
C SER A 709 -16.35 0.60 9.58
N THR A 710 -15.64 0.84 8.48
CA THR A 710 -15.15 2.18 8.10
C THR A 710 -16.31 3.13 7.79
N ILE A 711 -17.32 2.62 7.10
CA ILE A 711 -18.53 3.36 6.72
C ILE A 711 -19.35 3.73 7.95
N LYS A 712 -19.54 2.79 8.88
CA LYS A 712 -20.21 3.03 10.17
C LYS A 712 -19.48 4.06 11.02
N LYS A 713 -18.13 4.03 11.05
CA LYS A 713 -17.31 5.08 11.69
C LYS A 713 -17.48 6.45 11.02
N LEU A 714 -17.63 6.50 9.68
CA LEU A 714 -17.86 7.73 8.92
C LEU A 714 -19.26 8.31 9.19
N GLN A 715 -20.28 7.44 9.25
CA GLN A 715 -21.65 7.79 9.67
C GLN A 715 -21.70 8.34 11.10
N THR A 716 -21.02 7.71 12.08
CA THR A 716 -20.96 8.23 13.46
C THR A 716 -20.25 9.57 13.59
N ARG A 717 -19.37 9.90 12.64
CA ARG A 717 -18.71 11.22 12.52
C ARG A 717 -19.58 12.27 11.79
N GLY A 718 -20.82 11.90 11.43
CA GLY A 718 -21.82 12.79 10.85
C GLY A 718 -21.76 12.93 9.32
N VAL A 719 -21.03 12.06 8.61
CA VAL A 719 -21.09 11.95 7.15
C VAL A 719 -22.00 10.78 6.78
N LYS A 720 -23.21 11.10 6.31
CA LYS A 720 -24.15 10.07 5.84
C LYS A 720 -23.67 9.48 4.52
N MET A 721 -23.64 8.16 4.45
CA MET A 721 -23.36 7.40 3.24
C MET A 721 -24.16 6.10 3.26
N GLU A 722 -24.76 5.75 2.13
CA GLU A 722 -25.50 4.51 1.95
C GLU A 722 -24.54 3.37 1.54
N TYR A 723 -24.67 2.20 2.16
CA TYR A 723 -23.93 1.00 1.76
C TYR A 723 -24.80 0.14 0.85
N LEU A 724 -24.38 -0.03 -0.41
CA LEU A 724 -25.08 -0.87 -1.37
C LEU A 724 -24.56 -2.31 -1.22
N ASN A 725 -25.18 -3.08 -0.32
CA ASN A 725 -24.76 -4.45 0.00
C ASN A 725 -25.21 -5.44 -1.07
N ILE A 726 -24.56 -5.37 -2.23
CA ILE A 726 -24.84 -6.21 -3.40
C ILE A 726 -24.19 -7.60 -3.32
N THR A 727 -23.33 -7.88 -2.33
CA THR A 727 -22.46 -9.06 -2.39
C THR A 727 -23.26 -10.36 -2.40
N GLN A 728 -24.19 -10.53 -1.45
CA GLN A 728 -24.96 -11.77 -1.36
C GLN A 728 -25.89 -11.95 -2.58
N MET A 729 -26.55 -10.88 -3.05
CA MET A 729 -27.38 -10.98 -4.25
C MET A 729 -26.55 -11.35 -5.48
N SER A 730 -25.30 -10.90 -5.58
CA SER A 730 -24.38 -11.26 -6.67
C SER A 730 -23.76 -12.65 -6.52
N ASP A 731 -23.64 -13.19 -5.30
CA ASP A 731 -23.13 -14.55 -5.05
C ASP A 731 -24.03 -15.64 -5.67
N TYR A 732 -25.35 -15.39 -5.77
CA TYR A 732 -26.24 -16.29 -6.52
C TYR A 732 -25.96 -16.31 -8.04
N ARG A 733 -25.29 -15.28 -8.58
CA ARG A 733 -25.24 -14.99 -10.02
C ARG A 733 -23.99 -15.51 -10.72
N ARG A 734 -23.62 -16.77 -10.43
CA ARG A 734 -22.54 -17.49 -11.14
C ARG A 734 -22.76 -17.55 -12.66
N ASP A 735 -24.03 -17.51 -13.09
CA ASP A 735 -24.46 -17.45 -14.49
C ASP A 735 -24.17 -16.11 -15.18
N ALA A 736 -24.16 -14.98 -14.46
CA ALA A 736 -24.09 -13.64 -15.05
C ALA A 736 -22.68 -13.17 -15.44
N HIS A 737 -21.65 -14.01 -15.25
CA HIS A 737 -20.28 -13.68 -15.61
C HIS A 737 -20.06 -13.66 -17.14
N PRO A 738 -19.15 -12.79 -17.66
CA PRO A 738 -18.79 -12.82 -19.08
C PRO A 738 -18.17 -14.15 -19.53
N SER A 739 -17.49 -14.87 -18.62
CA SER A 739 -16.87 -16.16 -18.91
C SER A 739 -15.94 -16.06 -20.13
N ILE A 740 -16.10 -16.87 -21.18
CA ILE A 740 -15.35 -16.72 -22.45
C ILE A 740 -15.98 -15.74 -23.47
N TYR A 741 -17.14 -15.16 -23.14
CA TYR A 741 -17.94 -14.33 -24.04
C TYR A 741 -17.63 -12.85 -23.83
N ARG A 742 -16.41 -12.44 -24.17
CA ARG A 742 -16.01 -11.03 -24.16
C ARG A 742 -14.88 -10.75 -25.14
N ARG A 743 -14.53 -9.48 -25.34
CA ARG A 743 -13.29 -9.11 -26.03
C ARG A 743 -12.09 -9.62 -25.24
N TYR A 744 -11.41 -10.62 -25.79
CA TYR A 744 -10.04 -10.93 -25.39
C TYR A 744 -9.08 -9.94 -26.04
N PHE A 745 -7.92 -9.78 -25.40
CA PHE A 745 -6.91 -8.81 -25.82
C PHE A 745 -6.15 -9.32 -27.05
N ASN A 746 -5.76 -10.60 -27.00
CA ASN A 746 -5.45 -11.45 -28.15
C ASN A 746 -6.62 -12.44 -28.31
N PRO A 747 -7.12 -12.78 -29.52
CA PRO A 747 -8.18 -13.76 -29.70
C PRO A 747 -7.84 -15.14 -29.10
N ILE A 748 -8.86 -15.82 -28.59
CA ILE A 748 -8.73 -17.20 -28.07
C ILE A 748 -8.44 -18.13 -29.25
N THR A 749 -7.33 -18.88 -29.21
CA THR A 749 -7.00 -19.86 -30.26
C THR A 749 -7.90 -21.10 -30.16
N GLU A 750 -8.04 -21.89 -31.23
CA GLU A 750 -8.80 -23.15 -31.18
C GLU A 750 -8.34 -24.10 -30.07
N GLU A 751 -7.04 -24.12 -29.77
CA GLU A 751 -6.48 -24.94 -28.68
C GLU A 751 -6.95 -24.43 -27.31
N GLN A 752 -7.05 -23.12 -27.12
CA GLN A 752 -7.54 -22.51 -25.89
C GLN A 752 -9.08 -22.67 -25.76
N LEU A 753 -9.80 -22.64 -26.88
CA LEU A 753 -11.24 -22.99 -26.94
C LEU A 753 -11.52 -24.47 -26.62
N ARG A 754 -10.53 -25.37 -26.65
CA ARG A 754 -10.65 -26.76 -26.17
C ARG A 754 -10.47 -26.89 -24.65
N ASN A 755 -9.95 -25.87 -23.97
CA ASN A 755 -9.87 -25.80 -22.51
C ASN A 755 -10.36 -24.44 -21.97
N PRO A 756 -11.65 -24.09 -22.20
CA PRO A 756 -12.18 -22.77 -21.90
C PRO A 756 -12.19 -22.41 -20.40
N ARG A 757 -12.15 -23.40 -19.50
CA ARG A 757 -12.10 -23.17 -18.04
C ARG A 757 -10.86 -22.38 -17.59
N ASP A 758 -9.73 -22.57 -18.27
CA ASP A 758 -8.48 -21.84 -17.97
C ASP A 758 -8.44 -20.41 -18.56
N TYR A 759 -9.48 -20.01 -19.31
CA TYR A 759 -9.56 -18.72 -20.01
C TYR A 759 -10.81 -17.91 -19.65
N SER A 760 -11.88 -18.54 -19.15
CA SER A 760 -13.13 -17.91 -18.74
C SER A 760 -12.93 -16.90 -17.61
N ASP A 761 -13.45 -15.67 -17.79
CA ASP A 761 -13.38 -14.59 -16.80
C ASP A 761 -14.39 -14.77 -15.65
N CYS A 762 -14.13 -15.80 -14.85
CA CYS A 762 -14.82 -16.10 -13.60
C CYS A 762 -14.09 -15.48 -12.41
N ARG A 763 -12.77 -15.34 -12.52
CA ARG A 763 -11.90 -14.48 -11.72
C ARG A 763 -10.82 -13.91 -12.62
N TRP A 764 -10.52 -12.64 -12.38
CA TRP A 764 -9.59 -11.87 -13.19
C TRP A 764 -8.13 -12.07 -12.73
N GLN A 765 -7.42 -13.12 -13.18
CA GLN A 765 -5.97 -13.28 -12.91
C GLN A 765 -5.14 -13.97 -14.02
N LYS A 766 -3.81 -13.85 -13.90
CA LYS A 766 -2.78 -14.37 -14.84
C LYS A 766 -2.61 -15.89 -14.76
N LYS A 767 -2.17 -16.49 -15.88
CA LYS A 767 -1.87 -17.93 -16.04
C LYS A 767 -0.87 -18.47 -15.00
N LYS A 768 -1.08 -19.73 -14.58
CA LYS A 768 -0.05 -20.56 -13.92
C LYS A 768 0.91 -21.18 -14.96
N THR A 769 2.17 -21.38 -14.57
CA THR A 769 3.13 -22.24 -15.30
C THR A 769 3.08 -23.68 -14.78
N GLN A 770 3.35 -24.65 -15.67
CA GLN A 770 3.40 -26.08 -15.33
C GLN A 770 4.77 -26.47 -14.75
N LEU A 771 4.82 -27.54 -13.94
CA LEU A 771 6.05 -28.00 -13.29
C LEU A 771 6.13 -29.54 -13.16
N PRO A 772 6.68 -30.27 -14.16
CA PRO A 772 6.94 -31.70 -14.07
C PRO A 772 8.43 -32.09 -14.21
N PHE A 773 9.38 -31.17 -14.02
CA PHE A 773 10.82 -31.43 -14.27
C PHE A 773 11.68 -31.62 -13.00
N LEU A 774 11.35 -30.95 -11.89
CA LEU A 774 12.18 -30.98 -10.66
C LEU A 774 12.16 -32.33 -9.92
N VAL A 775 11.05 -33.08 -9.99
CA VAL A 775 10.91 -34.41 -9.36
C VAL A 775 11.94 -35.39 -9.93
N LEU A 776 12.22 -35.31 -11.24
CA LEU A 776 13.12 -36.22 -11.94
C LEU A 776 14.59 -36.00 -11.57
N ILE A 777 14.97 -34.75 -11.26
CA ILE A 777 16.30 -34.39 -10.76
C ILE A 777 16.51 -34.90 -9.32
N PHE A 778 15.47 -34.85 -8.48
CA PHE A 778 15.55 -35.30 -7.09
C PHE A 778 15.90 -36.80 -6.97
N PHE A 779 15.25 -37.66 -7.78
CA PHE A 779 15.57 -39.09 -7.80
C PHE A 779 16.97 -39.41 -8.35
N MET A 780 17.47 -38.65 -9.33
CA MET A 780 18.84 -38.79 -9.86
C MET A 780 19.91 -38.49 -8.79
N LEU A 781 19.67 -37.50 -7.93
CA LEU A 781 20.60 -37.15 -6.83
C LEU A 781 20.63 -38.22 -5.74
N ILE A 782 19.49 -38.83 -5.41
CA ILE A 782 19.43 -39.95 -4.45
C ILE A 782 20.23 -41.15 -4.97
N ALA A 783 20.06 -41.52 -6.25
CA ALA A 783 20.83 -42.60 -6.86
C ALA A 783 22.35 -42.35 -6.79
N PHE A 784 22.80 -41.12 -7.07
CA PHE A 784 24.23 -40.77 -6.96
C PHE A 784 24.78 -40.85 -5.53
N SER A 785 23.96 -40.56 -4.51
CA SER A 785 24.41 -40.62 -3.11
C SER A 785 24.72 -42.05 -2.65
N ILE A 786 23.98 -43.04 -3.15
CA ILE A 786 24.12 -44.46 -2.78
C ILE A 786 25.40 -45.07 -3.36
N PHE A 787 25.79 -44.70 -4.57
CA PHE A 787 27.01 -45.21 -5.21
C PHE A 787 28.32 -44.56 -4.73
N TYR A 788 28.27 -43.54 -3.85
CA TYR A 788 29.47 -42.83 -3.40
C TYR A 788 30.00 -43.29 -2.02
N SER A 789 29.25 -44.13 -1.28
CA SER A 789 29.56 -44.44 0.13
C SER A 789 30.36 -45.73 0.40
N GLU A 790 30.69 -46.56 -0.60
CA GLU A 790 31.44 -47.81 -0.37
C GLU A 790 32.97 -47.62 -0.22
N SER A 791 33.51 -46.45 -0.57
CA SER A 791 34.93 -46.31 -0.93
C SER A 791 35.93 -46.04 0.21
N ASN A 792 35.52 -45.83 1.46
CA ASN A 792 36.44 -45.59 2.58
C ASN A 792 35.86 -45.96 3.97
N ILE A 793 36.06 -47.20 4.40
CA ILE A 793 35.90 -47.62 5.82
C ILE A 793 37.10 -48.50 6.25
N GLN A 794 38.23 -47.86 6.55
CA GLN A 794 39.21 -48.20 7.60
C GLN A 794 39.79 -46.84 8.08
N GLU A 795 40.19 -46.61 9.33
CA GLU A 795 40.62 -47.51 10.40
C GLU A 795 40.10 -47.01 11.78
N ILE A 796 40.11 -47.85 12.82
CA ILE A 796 39.49 -47.57 14.13
C ILE A 796 40.52 -47.75 15.28
N LEU A 797 40.40 -46.91 16.32
CA LEU A 797 41.14 -46.88 17.61
C LEU A 797 42.62 -46.41 17.59
N HIS A 798 42.88 -45.25 18.23
CA HIS A 798 43.91 -45.19 19.29
C HIS A 798 43.74 -44.05 20.31
N ASN A 799 43.93 -44.42 21.59
CA ASN A 799 44.27 -43.60 22.79
C ASN A 799 43.29 -42.57 23.39
N GLN A 800 43.14 -42.73 24.72
CA GLN A 800 42.63 -41.77 25.70
C GLN A 800 43.79 -41.13 26.52
N SER A 801 43.43 -40.29 27.50
CA SER A 801 44.21 -39.92 28.71
C SER A 801 45.37 -38.93 28.58
N HIS A 802 45.28 -37.78 29.29
CA HIS A 802 46.06 -37.56 30.52
C HIS A 802 45.57 -36.40 31.42
N ARG A 803 45.88 -36.56 32.72
CA ARG A 803 45.75 -35.75 33.97
C ARG A 803 45.73 -34.19 33.84
N VAL A 804 45.10 -33.37 34.71
CA VAL A 804 44.77 -33.34 36.18
C VAL A 804 45.82 -32.63 37.09
N ASN A 805 45.35 -31.68 37.93
CA ASN A 805 46.04 -30.82 38.95
C ASN A 805 46.88 -29.63 38.38
N ARG A 806 47.15 -28.52 39.10
CA ARG A 806 47.08 -28.17 40.55
C ARG A 806 46.71 -26.65 40.78
N ILE A 807 46.35 -26.27 42.03
CA ILE A 807 46.01 -24.92 42.54
C ILE A 807 47.15 -24.32 43.40
N GLN A 808 47.33 -22.98 43.48
CA GLN A 808 47.50 -22.17 44.73
C GLN A 808 47.80 -20.65 44.51
N ASP A 809 47.24 -19.83 45.42
CA ASP A 809 47.63 -18.53 46.05
C ASP A 809 48.77 -17.67 45.43
N GLY A 810 48.73 -16.33 45.34
CA GLY A 810 47.83 -15.28 45.87
C GLY A 810 48.13 -13.92 45.14
N SER A 811 48.02 -12.70 45.69
CA SER A 811 47.62 -12.21 47.04
C SER A 811 46.94 -10.81 46.96
N PHE A 812 47.43 -9.74 47.63
CA PHE A 812 46.81 -8.39 47.70
C PHE A 812 47.81 -7.21 47.83
N LEU A 813 47.56 -6.08 47.14
CA LEU A 813 47.89 -4.71 47.59
C LEU A 813 46.90 -3.69 46.95
N SER A 814 46.78 -2.47 47.48
CA SER A 814 45.56 -1.65 47.30
C SER A 814 45.73 -0.17 46.89
N LYS A 815 44.94 0.26 45.89
CA LYS A 815 44.53 1.66 45.57
C LYS A 815 45.67 2.61 45.12
N PRO A 816 45.40 3.69 44.34
CA PRO A 816 44.31 4.68 44.48
C PRO A 816 43.11 4.52 43.51
N THR A 817 42.11 5.38 43.72
CA THR A 817 41.02 5.67 42.77
C THR A 817 41.54 6.32 41.50
N GLN A 818 41.01 5.91 40.35
CA GLN A 818 41.16 6.60 39.07
C GLN A 818 39.82 6.52 38.33
N ASP A 819 39.33 7.65 37.83
CA ASP A 819 37.99 7.74 37.24
C ASP A 819 37.92 6.99 35.91
N PHE A 820 37.11 5.94 35.85
CA PHE A 820 36.84 5.21 34.61
C PHE A 820 35.90 6.03 33.72
N VAL A 821 36.51 6.90 32.92
CA VAL A 821 35.85 7.58 31.79
C VAL A 821 35.24 6.52 30.88
N LEU A 822 33.91 6.55 30.73
CA LEU A 822 33.18 5.68 29.81
C LEU A 822 33.68 5.91 28.36
N PRO A 823 34.10 4.85 27.63
CA PRO A 823 34.41 4.98 26.22
C PRO A 823 33.15 5.34 25.43
N ASN A 824 33.12 6.52 24.81
CA ASN A 824 32.03 6.96 23.93
C ASN A 824 32.02 6.17 22.61
N LYS A 825 31.56 4.92 22.65
CA LYS A 825 31.17 4.10 21.50
C LYS A 825 29.69 3.73 21.70
N PRO A 826 28.77 4.07 20.79
CA PRO A 826 27.35 3.73 20.95
C PRO A 826 27.20 2.20 21.00
N SER A 827 26.39 1.71 21.93
CA SER A 827 26.06 0.29 22.02
C SER A 827 25.29 -0.16 20.77
N VAL A 828 25.67 -1.32 20.22
CA VAL A 828 24.92 -1.95 19.13
C VAL A 828 23.53 -2.29 19.63
N VAL A 829 22.53 -1.54 19.15
CA VAL A 829 21.11 -1.72 19.50
C VAL A 829 20.62 -3.07 18.97
N LEU A 830 20.09 -3.90 19.86
CA LEU A 830 19.50 -5.17 19.44
C LEU A 830 18.22 -4.94 18.61
N ASN A 831 18.13 -5.65 17.49
CA ASN A 831 16.99 -5.61 16.56
C ASN A 831 16.75 -7.02 15.97
N ARG A 832 15.65 -7.24 15.25
CA ARG A 832 15.28 -8.57 14.74
C ARG A 832 16.36 -9.26 13.89
N SER A 833 17.20 -8.48 13.20
CA SER A 833 18.33 -8.98 12.39
C SER A 833 19.65 -9.16 13.16
N SER A 834 19.68 -8.90 14.47
CA SER A 834 20.85 -9.21 15.32
C SER A 834 21.08 -10.72 15.39
N THR A 835 22.29 -11.16 15.08
CA THR A 835 22.74 -12.56 15.07
C THR A 835 23.95 -12.76 15.98
N CYS A 836 24.04 -13.96 16.55
CA CYS A 836 25.22 -14.43 17.28
C CYS A 836 26.25 -14.98 16.29
N GLY A 837 27.53 -14.56 16.37
CA GLY A 837 28.57 -15.11 15.48
C GLY A 837 28.97 -16.54 15.83
N SER A 838 28.81 -16.92 17.10
CA SER A 838 28.74 -18.30 17.56
C SER A 838 27.92 -18.38 18.85
N THR A 839 27.53 -19.59 19.25
CA THR A 839 26.76 -19.85 20.48
C THR A 839 27.52 -20.86 21.33
N VAL A 840 27.76 -20.54 22.60
CA VAL A 840 28.44 -21.40 23.59
C VAL A 840 27.53 -21.61 24.81
N LYS A 841 27.83 -22.58 25.68
CA LYS A 841 27.08 -22.75 26.94
C LYS A 841 27.36 -21.61 27.90
N TYR A 842 26.32 -21.16 28.62
CA TYR A 842 26.41 -20.15 29.68
C TYR A 842 27.54 -20.42 30.68
N SER A 843 28.33 -19.37 30.97
CA SER A 843 29.56 -19.46 31.77
C SER A 843 29.35 -19.33 33.29
N GLY A 844 28.12 -19.06 33.74
CA GLY A 844 27.84 -18.70 35.14
C GLY A 844 28.07 -17.22 35.47
N ARG A 845 28.34 -16.38 34.45
CA ARG A 845 28.54 -14.94 34.59
C ARG A 845 27.26 -14.23 35.05
N ARG A 846 27.31 -13.53 36.18
CA ARG A 846 26.22 -12.65 36.65
C ARG A 846 26.26 -11.31 35.93
N ALA A 847 25.10 -10.67 35.80
CA ALA A 847 24.97 -9.35 35.17
C ALA A 847 25.65 -8.24 35.97
N PHE A 848 25.51 -8.25 37.30
CA PHE A 848 26.07 -7.23 38.19
C PHE A 848 26.78 -7.84 39.42
N PRO A 849 27.84 -7.19 39.93
CA PRO A 849 28.40 -7.52 41.23
C PRO A 849 27.47 -7.00 42.34
N THR A 850 26.98 -7.90 43.20
CA THR A 850 25.99 -7.58 44.24
C THR A 850 26.50 -6.51 45.21
N ALA A 851 25.78 -5.40 45.32
CA ALA A 851 26.04 -4.37 46.33
C ALA A 851 25.70 -4.90 47.73
N SER A 852 26.72 -5.26 48.51
CA SER A 852 26.59 -5.86 49.84
C SER A 852 26.12 -4.84 50.91
N THR A 853 24.81 -4.59 50.96
CA THR A 853 24.17 -3.89 52.08
C THR A 853 23.40 -4.87 52.96
N ALA A 854 24.09 -5.39 53.98
CA ALA A 854 23.46 -6.17 55.04
C ALA A 854 22.53 -5.27 55.88
N GLY A 855 21.23 -5.35 55.62
CA GLY A 855 20.18 -4.62 56.34
C GLY A 855 19.29 -5.55 57.15
N SER A 856 19.73 -5.94 58.36
CA SER A 856 18.90 -6.74 59.28
C SER A 856 17.80 -5.90 59.92
N VAL A 857 16.65 -5.82 59.25
CA VAL A 857 15.40 -5.29 59.84
C VAL A 857 14.47 -6.47 60.11
N GLY A 858 14.21 -6.73 61.39
CA GLY A 858 13.68 -8.01 61.85
C GLY A 858 12.21 -8.28 61.53
N GLN A 859 11.79 -9.52 61.80
CA GLN A 859 10.39 -9.96 61.81
C GLN A 859 9.58 -9.15 62.82
N ARG A 860 9.03 -8.01 62.39
CA ARG A 860 8.05 -7.28 63.18
C ARG A 860 6.70 -7.93 62.94
N ALA A 861 6.32 -8.83 63.84
CA ALA A 861 4.95 -9.33 63.90
C ALA A 861 4.00 -8.16 64.18
N VAL A 862 3.41 -7.62 63.11
CA VAL A 862 2.30 -6.67 63.18
C VAL A 862 1.02 -7.50 63.27
N ALA A 863 0.18 -7.17 64.24
CA ALA A 863 -0.89 -8.05 64.70
C ALA A 863 -1.95 -8.39 63.62
N GLU A 864 -2.67 -9.48 63.88
CA GLU A 864 -3.86 -9.94 63.14
C GLU A 864 -5.03 -8.94 63.23
N THR A 865 -4.87 -7.78 62.58
CA THR A 865 -6.01 -7.25 61.83
C THR A 865 -6.40 -8.30 60.80
N LYS A 866 -7.71 -8.51 60.57
CA LYS A 866 -8.19 -9.46 59.56
C LYS A 866 -7.90 -8.92 58.15
N THR A 867 -6.65 -9.00 57.73
CA THR A 867 -6.21 -8.66 56.38
C THR A 867 -6.86 -9.63 55.41
N CYS A 868 -7.69 -9.11 54.53
CA CYS A 868 -8.25 -9.89 53.46
C CYS A 868 -7.14 -10.27 52.49
N ASP A 869 -6.86 -11.57 52.38
CA ASP A 869 -6.15 -12.07 51.22
C ASP A 869 -7.05 -11.88 50.00
N LEU A 870 -6.66 -10.95 49.12
CA LEU A 870 -7.39 -10.62 47.90
C LEU A 870 -7.21 -11.68 46.80
N PHE A 871 -6.28 -12.63 46.97
CA PHE A 871 -5.87 -13.62 45.98
C PHE A 871 -6.30 -15.05 46.33
N SER A 872 -6.74 -15.30 47.57
CA SER A 872 -7.43 -16.54 47.98
C SER A 872 -8.95 -16.34 47.98
N GLY A 873 -9.64 -17.05 47.09
CA GLY A 873 -11.02 -16.76 46.74
C GLY A 873 -11.60 -17.74 45.73
N ASN A 874 -12.83 -17.46 45.32
CA ASN A 874 -13.63 -18.27 44.43
C ASN A 874 -14.20 -17.37 43.31
N TRP A 875 -14.43 -17.93 42.13
CA TRP A 875 -15.18 -17.24 41.08
C TRP A 875 -16.69 -17.35 41.33
N VAL A 876 -17.40 -16.22 41.17
CA VAL A 876 -18.85 -16.10 41.40
C VAL A 876 -19.50 -15.50 40.16
N PHE A 877 -20.60 -16.09 39.71
CA PHE A 877 -21.37 -15.60 38.56
C PHE A 877 -22.30 -14.44 38.98
N ASP A 878 -22.15 -13.28 38.35
CA ASP A 878 -22.93 -12.06 38.60
C ASP A 878 -23.27 -11.32 37.29
N ASN A 879 -24.27 -11.83 36.58
CA ASN A 879 -24.84 -11.21 35.39
C ASN A 879 -25.67 -9.93 35.66
N LYS A 880 -25.63 -9.38 36.88
CA LYS A 880 -26.29 -8.10 37.25
C LYS A 880 -25.29 -6.96 37.39
N SER A 881 -24.07 -7.26 37.85
CA SER A 881 -23.00 -6.27 38.04
C SER A 881 -21.91 -6.31 36.97
N TYR A 882 -21.77 -7.43 36.25
CA TYR A 882 -20.74 -7.65 35.23
C TYR A 882 -21.36 -7.88 33.84
N PRO A 883 -20.59 -7.68 32.74
CA PRO A 883 -19.27 -7.07 32.72
C PRO A 883 -19.30 -5.57 33.06
N LEU A 884 -18.17 -5.04 33.55
CA LEU A 884 -18.05 -3.64 33.99
C LEU A 884 -18.16 -2.63 32.83
N TYR A 885 -17.93 -3.07 31.59
CA TYR A 885 -18.19 -2.35 30.35
C TYR A 885 -18.65 -3.36 29.28
N ASN A 886 -19.26 -2.88 28.20
CA ASN A 886 -19.57 -3.71 27.03
C ASN A 886 -18.42 -3.59 26.02
N GLU A 887 -17.95 -4.74 25.50
CA GLU A 887 -16.90 -4.82 24.46
C GLU A 887 -17.11 -3.80 23.33
N SER A 888 -18.34 -3.70 22.80
CA SER A 888 -18.69 -2.85 21.66
C SER A 888 -18.70 -1.34 21.99
N LYS A 889 -18.56 -0.95 23.26
CA LYS A 889 -18.51 0.45 23.71
C LYS A 889 -17.09 0.96 23.95
N CYS A 890 -16.09 0.08 23.99
CA CYS A 890 -14.69 0.48 24.16
C CYS A 890 -14.02 0.76 22.80
N PRO A 891 -13.65 2.01 22.48
CA PRO A 891 -13.00 2.35 21.20
C PRO A 891 -11.52 1.93 21.14
N TYR A 892 -10.93 1.56 22.28
CA TYR A 892 -9.54 1.11 22.41
C TYR A 892 -9.38 -0.42 22.36
N MET A 893 -10.49 -1.14 22.11
CA MET A 893 -10.51 -2.60 22.12
C MET A 893 -9.67 -3.19 20.97
N SER A 894 -8.86 -4.21 21.28
CA SER A 894 -8.04 -4.93 20.28
C SER A 894 -8.79 -6.12 19.69
N ASP A 895 -8.71 -6.26 18.36
CA ASP A 895 -9.21 -7.41 17.60
C ASP A 895 -8.59 -8.77 18.02
N GLN A 896 -7.54 -8.77 18.84
CA GLN A 896 -6.97 -10.00 19.42
C GLN A 896 -7.68 -10.45 20.71
N LEU A 897 -8.49 -9.57 21.33
CA LEU A 897 -9.12 -9.75 22.64
C LEU A 897 -10.66 -9.55 22.60
N ALA A 898 -11.18 -8.98 21.51
CA ALA A 898 -12.59 -8.71 21.24
C ALA A 898 -13.35 -9.99 20.84
N CYS A 899 -13.56 -10.89 21.79
CA CYS A 899 -14.05 -12.24 21.49
C CYS A 899 -15.50 -12.26 20.99
N HIS A 900 -16.39 -11.40 21.50
CA HIS A 900 -17.78 -11.33 21.04
C HIS A 900 -17.84 -10.82 19.58
N LYS A 901 -17.08 -9.77 19.26
CA LYS A 901 -16.86 -9.26 17.90
C LYS A 901 -16.28 -10.33 16.96
N HIS A 902 -15.45 -11.24 17.47
CA HIS A 902 -14.88 -12.36 16.72
C HIS A 902 -15.65 -13.68 16.92
N GLY A 903 -16.97 -13.58 17.10
CA GLY A 903 -17.91 -14.70 16.93
C GLY A 903 -18.05 -15.62 18.14
N ARG A 904 -17.56 -15.23 19.33
CA ARG A 904 -17.85 -15.96 20.56
C ARG A 904 -19.30 -15.71 20.97
N SER A 905 -20.09 -16.77 21.03
CA SER A 905 -21.54 -16.72 21.32
C SER A 905 -21.87 -17.05 22.77
N ASP A 906 -21.04 -17.84 23.44
CA ASP A 906 -21.04 -18.00 24.89
C ASP A 906 -20.43 -16.76 25.54
N LEU A 907 -21.27 -15.86 26.06
CA LEU A 907 -20.84 -14.64 26.74
C LEU A 907 -20.71 -14.81 28.27
N ASP A 908 -21.04 -15.99 28.80
CA ASP A 908 -21.08 -16.25 30.25
C ASP A 908 -19.72 -16.06 30.94
N TYR A 909 -18.61 -16.22 30.21
CA TYR A 909 -17.26 -15.92 30.72
C TYR A 909 -17.11 -14.46 31.19
N GLN A 910 -17.92 -13.53 30.66
CA GLN A 910 -17.92 -12.10 31.00
C GLN A 910 -18.61 -11.79 32.35
N PHE A 911 -19.47 -12.69 32.85
CA PHE A 911 -20.27 -12.47 34.06
C PHE A 911 -19.60 -12.98 35.34
N TRP A 912 -18.42 -13.60 35.24
CA TRP A 912 -17.69 -14.11 36.40
C TRP A 912 -16.88 -12.99 37.07
N ARG A 913 -17.14 -12.78 38.37
CA ARG A 913 -16.38 -11.89 39.25
C ARG A 913 -15.60 -12.69 40.29
N TRP A 914 -14.53 -12.10 40.80
CA TRP A 914 -13.76 -12.69 41.88
C TRP A 914 -14.38 -12.38 43.25
N GLN A 915 -14.33 -13.36 44.16
CA GLN A 915 -14.79 -13.24 45.54
C GLN A 915 -13.71 -13.78 46.48
N PRO A 916 -12.93 -12.90 47.13
CA PRO A 916 -12.05 -13.30 48.22
C PRO A 916 -12.83 -14.00 49.34
N GLN A 917 -12.24 -15.02 49.98
CA GLN A 917 -12.94 -15.81 50.99
C GLN A 917 -13.33 -15.00 52.24
N ASN A 918 -12.54 -13.99 52.59
CA ASN A 918 -12.64 -13.28 53.88
C ASN A 918 -13.05 -11.79 53.77
N CYS A 919 -13.31 -11.27 52.56
CA CYS A 919 -13.90 -9.95 52.36
C CYS A 919 -14.56 -9.80 50.98
N ASN A 920 -15.24 -8.67 50.78
CA ASN A 920 -15.71 -8.25 49.46
C ASN A 920 -14.73 -7.24 48.86
N LEU A 921 -14.43 -7.36 47.56
CA LEU A 921 -13.74 -6.32 46.82
C LEU A 921 -14.56 -5.03 46.84
N LYS A 922 -13.89 -3.87 46.91
CA LYS A 922 -14.55 -2.58 46.70
C LYS A 922 -14.94 -2.49 45.21
N ARG A 923 -16.25 -2.40 44.96
CA ARG A 923 -16.85 -2.29 43.61
C ARG A 923 -16.13 -1.23 42.78
N TRP A 924 -15.79 -1.58 41.54
CA TRP A 924 -15.20 -0.68 40.56
C TRP A 924 -15.91 0.69 40.48
N ASN A 925 -15.12 1.78 40.47
CA ASN A 925 -15.60 3.13 40.24
C ASN A 925 -14.58 3.93 39.42
N ALA A 926 -14.88 4.09 38.13
CA ALA A 926 -14.00 4.80 37.19
C ALA A 926 -13.66 6.23 37.62
N LYS A 927 -14.59 6.97 38.24
CA LYS A 927 -14.32 8.33 38.74
C LYS A 927 -13.35 8.31 39.92
N GLU A 928 -13.50 7.36 40.85
CA GLU A 928 -12.57 7.24 41.98
C GLU A 928 -11.18 6.82 41.51
N MET A 929 -11.09 5.91 40.54
CA MET A 929 -9.81 5.53 39.94
C MET A 929 -9.15 6.73 39.23
N TRP A 930 -9.92 7.55 38.51
CA TRP A 930 -9.39 8.79 37.94
C TRP A 930 -8.94 9.81 38.99
N GLU A 931 -9.58 9.90 40.17
CA GLU A 931 -9.07 10.71 41.30
C GLU A 931 -7.78 10.12 41.89
N LYS A 932 -7.67 8.78 42.03
CA LYS A 932 -6.42 8.10 42.45
C LYS A 932 -5.27 8.38 41.48
N LEU A 933 -5.57 8.52 40.19
CA LEU A 933 -4.63 8.83 39.10
C LEU A 933 -4.42 10.35 38.86
N ARG A 934 -5.14 11.24 39.54
CA ARG A 934 -5.07 12.68 39.26
C ARG A 934 -3.64 13.23 39.38
N GLY A 935 -3.14 13.82 38.29
CA GLY A 935 -1.78 14.36 38.20
C GLY A 935 -0.67 13.33 38.05
N LYS A 936 -0.98 12.04 37.78
CA LYS A 936 -0.02 10.93 37.77
C LYS A 936 0.05 10.18 36.44
N ARG A 937 1.14 9.43 36.27
CA ARG A 937 1.38 8.47 35.20
C ARG A 937 1.26 7.04 35.73
N LEU A 938 0.29 6.29 35.21
CA LEU A 938 0.19 4.83 35.36
C LEU A 938 0.82 4.18 34.13
N MET A 939 1.87 3.38 34.30
CA MET A 939 2.54 2.68 33.20
C MET A 939 2.56 1.17 33.39
N PHE A 940 2.01 0.46 32.41
CA PHE A 940 2.14 -0.98 32.24
C PHE A 940 3.39 -1.28 31.40
N VAL A 941 4.21 -2.23 31.85
CA VAL A 941 5.51 -2.56 31.25
C VAL A 941 5.62 -4.08 31.12
N GLY A 942 5.85 -4.60 29.91
CA GLY A 942 6.09 -6.04 29.74
C GLY A 942 5.66 -6.60 28.39
N ASP A 943 5.07 -7.79 28.43
CA ASP A 943 4.68 -8.59 27.26
C ASP A 943 3.22 -8.35 26.81
N SER A 944 2.75 -9.17 25.86
CA SER A 944 1.42 -9.04 25.25
C SER A 944 0.25 -9.26 26.23
N LEU A 945 0.48 -9.92 27.37
CA LEU A 945 -0.53 -10.10 28.41
C LEU A 945 -0.75 -8.80 29.19
N ASN A 946 0.34 -8.08 29.51
CA ASN A 946 0.27 -6.78 30.16
C ASN A 946 -0.35 -5.71 29.24
N ARG A 947 -0.12 -5.83 27.92
CA ARG A 947 -0.85 -5.04 26.91
C ARG A 947 -2.37 -5.30 26.96
N GLY A 948 -2.79 -6.54 27.23
CA GLY A 948 -4.19 -6.89 27.46
C GLY A 948 -4.77 -6.22 28.71
N GLN A 949 -4.03 -6.24 29.83
CA GLN A 949 -4.44 -5.56 31.05
C GLN A 949 -4.51 -4.03 30.88
N TRP A 950 -3.59 -3.42 30.12
CA TRP A 950 -3.65 -2.00 29.75
C TRP A 950 -4.90 -1.67 28.92
N ILE A 951 -5.26 -2.49 27.92
CA ILE A 951 -6.49 -2.28 27.12
C ILE A 951 -7.74 -2.38 28.02
N SER A 952 -7.80 -3.38 28.91
CA SER A 952 -8.85 -3.47 29.93
C SER A 952 -8.96 -2.18 30.76
N MET A 953 -7.84 -1.65 31.26
CA MET A 953 -7.81 -0.41 32.04
C MET A 953 -8.34 0.79 31.24
N LEU A 954 -8.03 0.90 29.95
CA LEU A 954 -8.62 1.93 29.08
C LEU A 954 -10.14 1.74 28.92
N CYS A 955 -10.60 0.51 28.68
CA CYS A 955 -12.03 0.20 28.51
C CYS A 955 -12.84 0.46 29.79
N LEU A 956 -12.26 0.21 30.97
CA LEU A 956 -12.84 0.49 32.27
C LEU A 956 -12.95 1.99 32.60
N LEU A 957 -12.17 2.85 31.95
CA LEU A 957 -11.98 4.26 32.35
C LEU A 957 -12.36 5.32 31.32
N HIS A 958 -12.31 5.04 30.01
CA HIS A 958 -12.55 6.07 28.99
C HIS A 958 -13.97 6.66 29.04
N SER A 959 -14.97 5.86 29.46
CA SER A 959 -16.38 6.23 29.40
C SER A 959 -16.78 7.37 30.34
N THR A 960 -15.92 7.73 31.30
CA THR A 960 -16.10 8.90 32.17
C THR A 960 -15.40 10.17 31.69
N ILE A 961 -14.64 10.10 30.58
CA ILE A 961 -13.91 11.25 30.02
C ILE A 961 -14.63 11.73 28.74
N PRO A 962 -14.92 13.04 28.60
CA PRO A 962 -15.46 13.58 27.35
C PRO A 962 -14.55 13.29 26.14
N PRO A 963 -15.08 13.00 24.94
CA PRO A 963 -14.27 12.67 23.77
C PRO A 963 -13.25 13.75 23.36
N ASP A 964 -13.54 15.03 23.64
CA ASP A 964 -12.69 16.20 23.43
C ASP A 964 -11.64 16.44 24.55
N LYS A 965 -11.64 15.57 25.57
CA LYS A 965 -10.77 15.62 26.76
C LYS A 965 -9.94 14.35 26.94
N GLN A 966 -9.87 13.50 25.92
CA GLN A 966 -9.00 12.33 25.87
C GLN A 966 -8.23 12.27 24.55
N SER A 967 -6.98 11.79 24.61
CA SER A 967 -6.12 11.59 23.44
C SER A 967 -5.28 10.33 23.60
N ILE A 968 -4.95 9.65 22.50
CA ILE A 968 -4.00 8.54 22.48
C ILE A 968 -2.94 8.77 21.40
N THR A 969 -1.68 8.41 21.69
CA THR A 969 -0.61 8.48 20.69
C THR A 969 -0.77 7.39 19.61
N PRO A 970 -0.22 7.59 18.39
CA PRO A 970 -0.05 6.50 17.44
C PRO A 970 0.71 5.31 18.07
N ASN A 971 0.36 4.09 17.65
CA ASN A 971 0.94 2.85 18.18
C ASN A 971 2.46 2.81 17.97
N SER A 972 3.23 2.77 19.07
CA SER A 972 4.71 2.80 19.09
C SER A 972 5.28 2.01 20.28
N GLU A 973 6.61 1.97 20.46
CA GLU A 973 7.31 1.39 21.63
C GLU A 973 6.64 1.78 22.95
N LEU A 974 6.29 3.06 23.08
CA LEU A 974 5.51 3.65 24.16
C LEU A 974 4.18 4.17 23.59
N THR A 975 3.06 3.71 24.14
CA THR A 975 1.73 4.21 23.79
C THR A 975 1.10 4.89 25.00
N ILE A 976 0.69 6.16 24.84
CA ILE A 976 0.21 7.03 25.92
C ILE A 976 -1.25 7.39 25.66
N PHE A 977 -2.16 6.95 26.54
CA PHE A 977 -3.48 7.55 26.69
C PHE A 977 -3.41 8.69 27.71
N ARG A 978 -4.07 9.83 27.46
CA ARG A 978 -4.10 11.01 28.32
C ARG A 978 -5.53 11.48 28.55
N ALA A 979 -5.89 11.78 29.79
CA ALA A 979 -7.16 12.41 30.17
C ALA A 979 -6.91 13.84 30.70
N GLU A 980 -7.38 14.86 30.00
CA GLU A 980 -7.09 16.27 30.31
C GLU A 980 -7.66 16.69 31.66
N ASN A 981 -8.93 16.35 31.94
CA ASN A 981 -9.67 16.75 33.16
C ASN A 981 -9.05 16.23 34.47
N TYR A 982 -8.14 15.27 34.38
CA TYR A 982 -7.42 14.68 35.50
C TYR A 982 -5.91 14.93 35.46
N ASN A 983 -5.39 15.55 34.38
CA ASN A 983 -3.96 15.66 34.06
C ASN A 983 -3.23 14.32 34.29
N ALA A 984 -3.81 13.24 33.80
CA ALA A 984 -3.40 11.87 34.09
C ALA A 984 -3.13 11.07 32.81
N THR A 985 -2.22 10.10 32.86
CA THR A 985 -1.92 9.20 31.74
C THR A 985 -2.00 7.72 32.12
N ILE A 986 -2.35 6.91 31.12
CA ILE A 986 -2.36 5.45 31.19
C ILE A 986 -1.53 4.93 30.02
N GLU A 987 -0.36 4.41 30.32
CA GLU A 987 0.73 4.19 29.38
C GLU A 987 1.06 2.70 29.26
N PHE A 988 1.48 2.27 28.07
CA PHE A 988 2.01 0.94 27.83
C PHE A 988 3.38 1.03 27.15
N LEU A 989 4.39 0.39 27.75
CA LEU A 989 5.72 0.20 27.17
C LEU A 989 5.94 -1.28 26.82
N TRP A 990 6.29 -1.54 25.56
CA TRP A 990 6.69 -2.88 25.12
C TRP A 990 8.11 -3.18 25.60
N ALA A 991 8.23 -4.00 26.66
CA ALA A 991 9.50 -4.44 27.23
C ALA A 991 9.39 -5.92 27.66
N PRO A 992 9.15 -6.84 26.70
CA PRO A 992 8.65 -8.19 26.96
C PRO A 992 9.61 -9.10 27.76
N LEU A 993 10.92 -8.82 27.74
CA LEU A 993 11.95 -9.51 28.53
C LEU A 993 12.57 -8.61 29.62
N LEU A 994 11.95 -7.46 29.92
CA LEU A 994 12.40 -6.37 30.81
C LEU A 994 13.70 -5.66 30.37
N VAL A 995 14.77 -6.41 30.11
CA VAL A 995 16.06 -5.92 29.60
C VAL A 995 16.07 -5.77 28.08
N GLU A 996 17.09 -5.10 27.51
CA GLU A 996 17.25 -4.97 26.05
C GLU A 996 17.33 -6.34 25.35
N SER A 997 16.57 -6.49 24.27
CA SER A 997 16.47 -7.71 23.46
C SER A 997 16.30 -7.43 21.97
N ASN A 998 16.57 -8.45 21.14
CA ASN A 998 16.27 -8.40 19.70
C ASN A 998 14.76 -8.45 19.36
N SER A 999 13.91 -8.42 20.39
CA SER A 999 12.46 -8.59 20.31
C SER A 999 11.69 -7.37 20.89
N ASP A 1000 12.37 -6.24 21.06
CA ASP A 1000 11.79 -5.00 21.63
C ASP A 1000 11.03 -4.12 20.62
N ASP A 1001 10.94 -4.52 19.34
CA ASP A 1001 10.07 -3.86 18.37
C ASP A 1001 8.61 -4.35 18.55
N PRO A 1002 7.63 -3.49 18.89
CA PRO A 1002 6.24 -3.91 19.12
C PRO A 1002 5.52 -4.45 17.88
N VAL A 1003 6.12 -4.33 16.69
CA VAL A 1003 5.62 -4.84 15.40
C VAL A 1003 6.49 -5.97 14.85
N ASP A 1004 7.81 -5.92 15.00
CA ASP A 1004 8.78 -6.84 14.37
C ASP A 1004 9.57 -7.72 15.37
N HIS A 1005 8.93 -8.15 16.45
CA HIS A 1005 9.51 -9.00 17.51
C HIS A 1005 9.51 -10.52 17.24
N ARG A 1006 9.11 -10.97 16.04
CA ARG A 1006 8.96 -12.40 15.70
C ARG A 1006 10.28 -12.98 15.17
N THR A 1007 11.15 -13.37 16.09
CA THR A 1007 12.42 -14.08 15.84
C THR A 1007 12.36 -15.55 16.27
N ASN A 1008 13.14 -16.40 15.60
CA ASN A 1008 13.35 -17.81 15.99
C ASN A 1008 14.41 -17.93 17.09
N GLU A 1009 15.31 -16.95 17.24
CA GLU A 1009 16.32 -16.89 18.29
C GLU A 1009 16.12 -15.63 19.13
N ARG A 1010 15.90 -15.78 20.43
CA ARG A 1010 15.79 -14.63 21.36
C ARG A 1010 17.16 -14.30 21.93
N ILE A 1011 17.66 -13.10 21.60
CA ILE A 1011 18.92 -12.56 22.08
C ILE A 1011 18.60 -11.41 23.03
N LEU A 1012 19.20 -11.41 24.22
CA LEU A 1012 19.05 -10.36 25.23
C LEU A 1012 20.39 -9.95 25.86
N ARG A 1013 20.43 -8.71 26.38
CA ARG A 1013 21.51 -8.17 27.20
C ARG A 1013 21.05 -8.11 28.67
N PRO A 1014 21.35 -9.11 29.51
CA PRO A 1014 20.90 -9.11 30.91
C PRO A 1014 21.48 -7.98 31.77
N ASP A 1015 22.54 -7.31 31.29
CA ASP A 1015 23.16 -6.12 31.86
C ASP A 1015 22.60 -4.78 31.33
N ALA A 1016 21.74 -4.78 30.30
CA ALA A 1016 21.25 -3.55 29.66
C ALA A 1016 19.77 -3.26 29.95
N ILE A 1017 19.46 -2.89 31.20
CA ILE A 1017 18.12 -2.40 31.59
C ILE A 1017 17.95 -0.88 31.47
N LEU A 1018 19.05 -0.12 31.39
CA LEU A 1018 19.03 1.35 31.44
C LEU A 1018 18.25 2.01 30.29
N ARG A 1019 18.26 1.39 29.09
CA ARG A 1019 17.52 1.88 27.92
C ARG A 1019 16.01 1.92 28.20
N HIS A 1020 15.45 0.84 28.73
CA HIS A 1020 14.01 0.76 29.06
C HIS A 1020 13.67 1.53 30.33
N SER A 1021 14.50 1.46 31.37
CA SER A 1021 14.22 2.18 32.62
C SER A 1021 14.20 3.70 32.47
N SER A 1022 14.96 4.28 31.52
CA SER A 1022 14.85 5.70 31.15
C SER A 1022 13.44 6.13 30.71
N ARG A 1023 12.60 5.20 30.24
CA ARG A 1023 11.18 5.44 29.87
C ARG A 1023 10.26 5.44 31.10
N TRP A 1024 10.50 4.52 32.03
CA TRP A 1024 9.60 4.21 33.15
C TRP A 1024 10.01 4.84 34.50
N GLU A 1025 11.24 5.34 34.63
CA GLU A 1025 11.76 5.90 35.89
C GLU A 1025 10.91 7.05 36.43
N HIS A 1026 10.30 7.85 35.56
CA HIS A 1026 9.50 9.02 35.93
C HIS A 1026 7.98 8.75 35.89
N ALA A 1027 7.53 7.53 36.14
CA ALA A 1027 6.13 7.20 36.38
C ALA A 1027 5.85 6.95 37.87
N ASP A 1028 4.68 7.39 38.35
CA ASP A 1028 4.26 7.30 39.75
C ASP A 1028 3.79 5.88 40.13
N ILE A 1029 3.19 5.18 39.18
CA ILE A 1029 2.67 3.82 39.34
C ILE A 1029 3.22 2.97 38.19
N LEU A 1030 3.99 1.94 38.54
CA LEU A 1030 4.54 0.97 37.60
C LEU A 1030 3.88 -0.40 37.79
N VAL A 1031 3.50 -1.04 36.68
CA VAL A 1031 2.86 -2.36 36.66
C VAL A 1031 3.62 -3.27 35.69
N PHE A 1032 4.49 -4.12 36.24
CA PHE A 1032 5.37 -5.00 35.48
C PHE A 1032 4.79 -6.41 35.30
N ASN A 1033 5.07 -7.03 34.14
CA ASN A 1033 5.08 -8.49 33.96
C ASN A 1033 6.25 -8.89 33.05
N SER A 1034 6.60 -10.19 33.01
CA SER A 1034 7.37 -10.80 31.90
C SER A 1034 7.35 -12.32 32.06
N TYR A 1035 6.63 -13.03 31.19
CA TYR A 1035 6.46 -14.49 31.33
C TYR A 1035 6.48 -15.26 30.02
N LEU A 1036 5.66 -14.84 29.06
CA LEU A 1036 5.22 -15.73 27.99
C LEU A 1036 6.37 -16.27 27.13
N TRP A 1037 7.42 -15.47 26.95
CA TRP A 1037 8.51 -15.76 26.03
C TRP A 1037 9.65 -16.57 26.65
N TRP A 1038 9.81 -16.53 27.98
CA TRP A 1038 10.80 -17.37 28.69
C TRP A 1038 10.46 -18.86 28.61
N ARG A 1039 9.18 -19.20 28.37
CA ARG A 1039 8.71 -20.60 28.26
C ARG A 1039 8.78 -21.15 26.84
N GLN A 1040 9.34 -20.41 25.88
CA GLN A 1040 9.41 -20.81 24.46
C GLN A 1040 10.67 -21.61 24.10
N GLY A 1041 11.65 -21.70 25.00
CA GLY A 1041 12.89 -22.44 24.77
C GLY A 1041 14.08 -21.89 25.56
N PRO A 1042 15.32 -22.25 25.20
CA PRO A 1042 16.51 -21.54 25.65
C PRO A 1042 16.56 -20.12 25.05
N VAL A 1043 17.38 -19.27 25.68
CA VAL A 1043 17.61 -17.87 25.24
C VAL A 1043 19.11 -17.59 25.18
N LYS A 1044 19.50 -16.61 24.35
CA LYS A 1044 20.90 -16.26 24.10
C LYS A 1044 21.25 -14.93 24.78
N LEU A 1045 22.30 -14.94 25.61
CA LEU A 1045 22.82 -13.77 26.30
C LEU A 1045 23.95 -13.14 25.49
N LEU A 1046 23.90 -11.83 25.27
CA LEU A 1046 24.92 -11.07 24.53
C LEU A 1046 25.64 -10.08 25.45
N TRP A 1047 26.77 -10.49 25.99
CA TRP A 1047 27.60 -9.68 26.91
C TRP A 1047 28.48 -8.62 26.23
N SER A 1048 28.34 -8.39 24.93
CA SER A 1048 29.21 -7.49 24.14
C SER A 1048 28.42 -6.44 23.35
N ASN A 1049 29.11 -5.33 23.07
CA ASN A 1049 28.66 -4.21 22.23
C ASN A 1049 29.20 -4.32 20.79
N GLU A 1050 29.58 -5.53 20.35
CA GLU A 1050 30.16 -5.79 19.03
C GLU A 1050 29.24 -6.69 18.21
N GLU A 1051 29.08 -6.39 16.92
CA GLU A 1051 28.26 -7.18 15.99
C GLU A 1051 28.84 -8.58 15.80
N ASN A 1052 27.96 -9.59 15.66
CA ASN A 1052 28.34 -11.01 15.51
C ASN A 1052 29.32 -11.52 16.59
N SER A 1053 29.26 -10.98 17.81
CA SER A 1053 30.01 -11.51 18.94
C SER A 1053 29.43 -12.84 19.46
N VAL A 1054 30.15 -13.48 20.37
CA VAL A 1054 29.80 -14.80 20.95
C VAL A 1054 28.61 -14.64 21.91
N CYS A 1055 27.56 -15.43 21.70
CA CYS A 1055 26.44 -15.53 22.62
C CYS A 1055 26.57 -16.72 23.57
N GLU A 1056 26.08 -16.55 24.79
CA GLU A 1056 25.94 -17.61 25.79
C GLU A 1056 24.49 -18.12 25.82
N GLU A 1057 24.27 -19.42 25.59
CA GLU A 1057 22.94 -20.04 25.68
C GLU A 1057 22.64 -20.51 27.11
N ILE A 1058 21.45 -20.13 27.59
CA ILE A 1058 20.92 -20.45 28.91
C ILE A 1058 19.46 -20.93 28.78
N SER A 1059 18.97 -21.72 29.74
CA SER A 1059 17.54 -22.04 29.81
C SER A 1059 16.70 -20.77 30.00
N GLY A 1060 15.47 -20.75 29.48
CA GLY A 1060 14.58 -19.61 29.64
C GLY A 1060 14.35 -19.18 31.10
N LEU A 1061 14.25 -20.14 32.03
CA LEU A 1061 14.22 -19.87 33.48
C LEU A 1061 15.48 -19.17 34.00
N GLY A 1062 16.68 -19.58 33.57
CA GLY A 1062 17.93 -18.94 33.98
C GLY A 1062 18.12 -17.55 33.35
N GLY A 1063 17.72 -17.37 32.10
CA GLY A 1063 17.67 -16.05 31.45
C GLY A 1063 16.68 -15.11 32.13
N MET A 1064 15.52 -15.63 32.54
CA MET A 1064 14.52 -14.90 33.31
C MET A 1064 15.04 -14.52 34.70
N GLU A 1065 15.76 -15.41 35.39
CA GLU A 1065 16.39 -15.10 36.68
C GLU A 1065 17.42 -13.97 36.54
N LEU A 1066 18.27 -13.98 35.51
CA LEU A 1066 19.22 -12.88 35.25
C LEU A 1066 18.52 -11.55 34.96
N ALA A 1067 17.48 -11.54 34.11
CA ALA A 1067 16.72 -10.33 33.79
C ALA A 1067 15.91 -9.81 35.00
N MET A 1068 15.40 -10.71 35.85
CA MET A 1068 14.71 -10.35 37.09
C MET A 1068 15.65 -9.90 38.20
N GLU A 1069 16.88 -10.44 38.30
CA GLU A 1069 17.90 -9.88 39.21
C GLU A 1069 18.31 -8.47 38.75
N ALA A 1070 18.52 -8.23 37.45
CA ALA A 1070 18.80 -6.89 36.92
C ALA A 1070 17.66 -5.88 37.15
N TRP A 1071 16.40 -6.30 36.97
CA TRP A 1071 15.23 -5.48 37.31
C TRP A 1071 15.07 -5.28 38.83
N GLY A 1072 15.35 -6.32 39.62
CA GLY A 1072 15.32 -6.26 41.08
C GLY A 1072 16.36 -5.29 41.63
N ASP A 1073 17.59 -5.31 41.11
CA ASP A 1073 18.65 -4.36 41.46
C ASP A 1073 18.28 -2.93 41.08
N TRP A 1074 17.65 -2.72 39.92
CA TRP A 1074 17.10 -1.40 39.53
C TRP A 1074 16.00 -0.93 40.50
N VAL A 1075 15.06 -1.80 40.88
CA VAL A 1075 14.02 -1.48 41.88
C VAL A 1075 14.63 -1.19 43.25
N ALA A 1076 15.58 -2.02 43.70
CA ALA A 1076 16.28 -1.85 44.97
C ALA A 1076 17.01 -0.50 45.07
N SER A 1077 17.55 0.00 43.95
CA SER A 1077 18.29 1.27 43.90
C SER A 1077 17.42 2.51 43.59
N HIS A 1078 16.44 2.43 42.68
CA HIS A 1078 15.72 3.60 42.15
C HIS A 1078 14.28 3.79 42.66
N VAL A 1079 13.74 2.84 43.45
CA VAL A 1079 12.36 2.92 43.96
C VAL A 1079 12.33 3.38 45.42
N ASP A 1080 11.67 4.53 45.64
CA ASP A 1080 11.21 5.00 46.93
C ASP A 1080 9.71 4.67 47.08
N PRO A 1081 9.32 3.70 47.93
CA PRO A 1081 7.93 3.25 48.06
C PRO A 1081 7.00 4.30 48.68
N LEU A 1082 7.52 5.41 49.24
CA LEU A 1082 6.71 6.53 49.71
C LEU A 1082 6.29 7.47 48.55
N LYS A 1083 6.97 7.38 47.39
CA LYS A 1083 6.72 8.23 46.22
C LYS A 1083 6.18 7.46 45.01
N LYS A 1084 6.60 6.21 44.83
CA LYS A 1084 6.34 5.40 43.63
C LYS A 1084 5.76 4.04 44.04
N LYS A 1085 4.56 3.71 43.57
CA LYS A 1085 3.97 2.36 43.74
C LYS A 1085 4.47 1.46 42.62
N VAL A 1086 5.12 0.36 42.96
CA VAL A 1086 5.55 -0.65 41.97
C VAL A 1086 4.81 -1.94 42.22
N PHE A 1087 4.18 -2.45 41.17
CA PHE A 1087 3.47 -3.72 41.12
C PHE A 1087 4.22 -4.69 40.21
N PHE A 1088 4.29 -5.95 40.64
CA PHE A 1088 4.66 -7.07 39.77
C PHE A 1088 3.47 -8.02 39.71
N ILE A 1089 2.92 -8.20 38.52
CA ILE A 1089 1.86 -9.17 38.25
C ILE A 1089 2.51 -10.54 38.18
N THR A 1090 1.95 -11.56 38.83
CA THR A 1090 2.47 -12.93 38.72
C THR A 1090 2.15 -13.56 37.35
N MET A 1091 2.58 -14.81 37.12
CA MET A 1091 2.42 -15.45 35.83
C MET A 1091 0.95 -15.58 35.42
N SER A 1092 0.60 -15.14 34.21
CA SER A 1092 -0.63 -15.60 33.56
C SER A 1092 -0.47 -17.06 33.17
N PRO A 1093 -1.37 -17.96 33.57
CA PRO A 1093 -1.37 -19.35 33.13
C PRO A 1093 -1.84 -19.49 31.68
N THR A 1094 -1.74 -20.71 31.16
CA THR A 1094 -2.09 -21.04 29.76
C THR A 1094 -2.74 -22.42 29.69
N HIS A 1095 -3.95 -22.51 29.13
CA HIS A 1095 -4.72 -23.74 29.10
C HIS A 1095 -4.46 -24.56 27.81
N LEU A 1096 -3.21 -25.00 27.65
CA LEU A 1096 -2.67 -25.60 26.41
C LEU A 1096 -2.96 -27.11 26.25
N THR A 1097 -3.23 -27.84 27.33
CA THR A 1097 -3.66 -29.24 27.29
C THR A 1097 -4.89 -29.44 28.17
N LYS A 1098 -5.92 -30.12 27.65
CA LYS A 1098 -7.16 -30.43 28.38
C LYS A 1098 -6.94 -31.53 29.45
N GLU A 1099 -5.91 -32.34 29.30
CA GLU A 1099 -5.57 -33.41 30.24
C GLU A 1099 -5.30 -32.90 31.66
N ASP A 1100 -4.83 -31.65 31.81
CA ASP A 1100 -4.60 -31.00 33.12
C ASP A 1100 -5.86 -31.01 33.98
N TRP A 1101 -7.02 -30.60 33.42
CA TRP A 1101 -8.29 -30.50 34.14
C TRP A 1101 -9.26 -31.66 33.87
N GLU A 1102 -9.06 -32.44 32.81
CA GLU A 1102 -9.90 -33.59 32.45
C GLU A 1102 -9.02 -34.77 31.96
N ARG A 1103 -8.40 -35.48 32.91
CA ARG A 1103 -7.43 -36.56 32.64
C ARG A 1103 -7.90 -37.55 31.58
N GLY A 1104 -7.03 -37.84 30.61
CA GLY A 1104 -7.34 -38.71 29.48
C GLY A 1104 -8.14 -38.06 28.35
N SER A 1105 -8.39 -36.74 28.42
CA SER A 1105 -9.01 -35.97 27.33
C SER A 1105 -7.98 -35.26 26.48
N GLU A 1106 -8.10 -35.41 25.15
CA GLU A 1106 -7.35 -34.62 24.18
C GLU A 1106 -7.99 -33.23 23.98
N GLY A 1107 -7.19 -32.24 23.57
CA GLY A 1107 -7.63 -30.87 23.29
C GLY A 1107 -6.98 -29.82 24.19
N ASN A 1108 -7.58 -28.64 24.25
CA ASN A 1108 -7.12 -27.48 25.03
C ASN A 1108 -8.31 -26.57 25.41
N CYS A 1109 -8.10 -25.27 25.62
CA CYS A 1109 -9.17 -24.32 25.94
C CYS A 1109 -10.31 -24.18 24.90
N TYR A 1110 -10.21 -24.80 23.71
CA TYR A 1110 -11.28 -24.80 22.73
C TYR A 1110 -12.59 -25.39 23.30
N ASN A 1111 -13.71 -24.70 23.07
CA ASN A 1111 -15.04 -25.02 23.61
C ASN A 1111 -15.15 -25.07 25.15
N GLU A 1112 -14.16 -24.59 25.92
CA GLU A 1112 -14.28 -24.47 27.38
C GLU A 1112 -15.11 -23.21 27.75
N LYS A 1113 -16.25 -23.41 28.42
CA LYS A 1113 -17.27 -22.36 28.66
C LYS A 1113 -17.52 -22.03 30.13
N VAL A 1114 -16.94 -22.80 31.06
CA VAL A 1114 -17.06 -22.61 32.50
C VAL A 1114 -15.70 -22.70 33.18
N PRO A 1115 -15.49 -21.97 34.30
CA PRO A 1115 -14.30 -22.14 35.14
C PRO A 1115 -14.13 -23.57 35.68
N ILE A 1116 -12.96 -23.81 36.27
CA ILE A 1116 -12.67 -25.01 37.06
C ILE A 1116 -13.14 -24.77 38.50
N ASN A 1117 -13.88 -25.74 39.06
CA ASN A 1117 -14.50 -25.64 40.37
C ASN A 1117 -13.77 -26.42 41.50
N ASP A 1118 -12.67 -27.14 41.22
CA ASP A 1118 -11.82 -27.72 42.28
C ASP A 1118 -10.82 -26.66 42.76
N GLU A 1119 -10.99 -26.19 43.99
CA GLU A 1119 -10.11 -25.20 44.66
C GLU A 1119 -8.65 -25.67 44.81
N ARG A 1120 -8.37 -26.96 44.56
CA ARG A 1120 -7.02 -27.57 44.62
C ARG A 1120 -6.42 -27.80 43.23
N TYR A 1121 -7.10 -27.36 42.17
CA TYR A 1121 -6.61 -27.52 40.80
C TYR A 1121 -5.30 -26.74 40.57
N TRP A 1122 -4.38 -27.37 39.83
CA TRP A 1122 -3.12 -26.78 39.37
C TRP A 1122 -2.63 -27.51 38.12
N GLY A 1123 -2.70 -26.88 36.94
CA GLY A 1123 -2.26 -27.48 35.68
C GLY A 1123 -0.77 -27.31 35.38
N SER A 1124 -0.30 -28.03 34.35
CA SER A 1124 1.01 -27.84 33.71
C SER A 1124 1.21 -26.42 33.16
N GLY A 1125 0.11 -25.70 32.89
CA GLY A 1125 0.09 -24.29 32.53
C GLY A 1125 0.74 -23.33 33.56
N SER A 1126 0.90 -23.76 34.81
CA SER A 1126 1.50 -22.98 35.91
C SER A 1126 2.84 -23.55 36.41
N ASP A 1127 3.92 -23.15 35.73
CA ASP A 1127 5.31 -23.51 36.06
C ASP A 1127 5.75 -23.03 37.48
N LEU A 1128 5.75 -23.98 38.42
CA LEU A 1128 6.19 -23.78 39.80
C LEU A 1128 7.67 -23.35 39.95
N PRO A 1129 8.65 -23.84 39.15
CA PRO A 1129 10.02 -23.33 39.17
C PRO A 1129 10.13 -21.81 38.92
N THR A 1130 9.51 -21.28 37.87
CA THR A 1130 9.44 -19.84 37.58
C THR A 1130 8.77 -19.09 38.72
N MET A 1131 7.66 -19.60 39.28
CA MET A 1131 6.98 -18.92 40.40
C MET A 1131 7.86 -18.83 41.65
N ARG A 1132 8.59 -19.90 42.01
CA ARG A 1132 9.55 -19.89 43.13
C ARG A 1132 10.74 -18.96 42.89
N MET A 1133 11.20 -18.84 41.65
CA MET A 1133 12.26 -17.89 41.27
C MET A 1133 11.76 -16.45 41.38
N VAL A 1134 10.56 -16.16 40.87
CA VAL A 1134 9.87 -14.87 41.00
C VAL A 1134 9.71 -14.47 42.48
N GLU A 1135 9.22 -15.39 43.32
CA GLU A 1135 9.10 -15.20 44.77
C GLU A 1135 10.46 -14.94 45.45
N LYS A 1136 11.50 -15.71 45.10
CA LYS A 1136 12.89 -15.56 45.57
C LYS A 1136 13.51 -14.21 45.19
N VAL A 1137 13.14 -13.62 44.06
CA VAL A 1137 13.58 -12.26 43.68
C VAL A 1137 12.76 -11.20 44.41
N LEU A 1138 11.43 -11.28 44.35
CA LEU A 1138 10.53 -10.27 44.92
C LEU A 1138 10.64 -10.13 46.44
N SER A 1139 10.81 -11.24 47.15
CA SER A 1139 11.00 -11.26 48.62
C SER A 1139 12.21 -10.46 49.09
N ARG A 1140 13.26 -10.31 48.26
CA ARG A 1140 14.43 -9.46 48.56
C ARG A 1140 14.11 -7.96 48.50
N LEU A 1141 13.07 -7.57 47.75
CA LEU A 1141 12.69 -6.17 47.55
C LEU A 1141 11.77 -5.64 48.67
N GLY A 1142 11.19 -6.54 49.47
CA GLY A 1142 10.32 -6.20 50.59
C GLY A 1142 9.19 -5.26 50.18
N SER A 1143 8.99 -4.19 50.96
CA SER A 1143 7.92 -3.20 50.69
C SER A 1143 8.15 -2.30 49.47
N LYS A 1144 9.20 -2.51 48.66
CA LYS A 1144 9.40 -1.77 47.41
C LYS A 1144 8.52 -2.28 46.26
N VAL A 1145 7.98 -3.48 46.34
CA VAL A 1145 7.08 -4.06 45.33
C VAL A 1145 5.87 -4.68 45.99
N SER A 1146 4.68 -4.39 45.46
CA SER A 1146 3.44 -5.12 45.76
C SER A 1146 3.23 -6.20 44.71
N VAL A 1147 2.92 -7.42 45.14
CA VAL A 1147 2.69 -8.55 44.24
C VAL A 1147 1.20 -8.70 43.96
N LEU A 1148 0.80 -8.69 42.68
CA LEU A 1148 -0.55 -9.05 42.27
C LEU A 1148 -0.55 -10.54 41.90
N ASN A 1149 -0.89 -11.40 42.87
CA ASN A 1149 -0.91 -12.85 42.68
C ASN A 1149 -2.16 -13.29 41.89
N ILE A 1150 -2.07 -13.16 40.56
CA ILE A 1150 -3.14 -13.50 39.62
C ILE A 1150 -3.14 -14.97 39.20
N THR A 1151 -2.09 -15.74 39.53
CA THR A 1151 -1.82 -17.01 38.85
C THR A 1151 -2.89 -18.05 39.16
N GLN A 1152 -3.09 -18.41 40.43
CA GLN A 1152 -4.08 -19.42 40.81
C GLN A 1152 -5.51 -18.99 40.48
N LEU A 1153 -5.88 -17.72 40.69
CA LEU A 1153 -7.22 -17.23 40.31
C LEU A 1153 -7.45 -17.26 38.79
N SER A 1154 -6.41 -17.10 37.96
CA SER A 1154 -6.52 -17.21 36.50
C SER A 1154 -6.41 -18.65 36.01
N GLU A 1155 -5.79 -19.55 36.79
CA GLU A 1155 -5.65 -20.99 36.51
C GLU A 1155 -7.01 -21.70 36.59
N TYR A 1156 -7.98 -21.15 37.31
CA TYR A 1156 -9.37 -21.62 37.21
C TYR A 1156 -10.09 -21.22 35.91
N ARG A 1157 -9.57 -20.27 35.13
CA ARG A 1157 -10.30 -19.60 34.03
C ARG A 1157 -9.98 -20.15 32.65
N LYS A 1158 -10.02 -21.46 32.47
CA LYS A 1158 -9.94 -22.10 31.13
C LYS A 1158 -10.93 -21.54 30.10
N ASP A 1159 -12.05 -21.01 30.58
CA ASP A 1159 -13.09 -20.33 29.79
C ASP A 1159 -12.75 -18.90 29.35
N GLY A 1160 -11.78 -18.22 29.97
CA GLY A 1160 -11.51 -16.80 29.73
C GLY A 1160 -10.71 -16.47 28.46
N HIS A 1161 -10.22 -17.49 27.76
CA HIS A 1161 -9.34 -17.34 26.59
C HIS A 1161 -10.09 -17.01 25.28
N PRO A 1162 -9.47 -16.31 24.31
CA PRO A 1162 -10.03 -16.16 22.98
C PRO A 1162 -10.19 -17.49 22.23
N SER A 1163 -9.29 -18.46 22.42
CA SER A 1163 -9.27 -19.69 21.63
C SER A 1163 -9.28 -19.35 20.13
N ILE A 1164 -10.35 -19.63 19.41
CA ILE A 1164 -10.53 -19.28 17.98
C ILE A 1164 -11.21 -17.92 17.76
N HIS A 1165 -11.76 -17.30 18.80
CA HIS A 1165 -12.57 -16.08 18.73
C HIS A 1165 -11.70 -14.83 18.77
N ARG A 1166 -10.88 -14.66 17.73
CA ARG A 1166 -9.93 -13.55 17.57
C ARG A 1166 -9.68 -13.27 16.09
N LYS A 1167 -9.14 -12.10 15.76
CA LYS A 1167 -8.69 -11.81 14.40
C LYS A 1167 -7.44 -12.62 14.04
N PHE A 1168 -7.61 -13.57 13.13
CA PHE A 1168 -6.52 -14.18 12.39
C PHE A 1168 -6.01 -13.21 11.32
N TRP A 1169 -4.70 -13.24 11.08
CA TRP A 1169 -4.01 -12.34 10.14
C TRP A 1169 -3.66 -13.05 8.83
N GLU A 1170 -3.86 -14.36 8.80
CA GLU A 1170 -3.74 -15.32 7.71
C GLU A 1170 -5.00 -16.19 7.74
N ALA A 1171 -5.43 -16.74 6.59
CA ALA A 1171 -6.59 -17.63 6.55
C ALA A 1171 -6.24 -19.00 7.15
N LEU A 1172 -7.15 -19.56 7.94
CA LEU A 1172 -7.00 -20.92 8.47
C LEU A 1172 -7.14 -21.93 7.33
N SER A 1173 -6.23 -22.90 7.25
CA SER A 1173 -6.32 -24.03 6.32
C SER A 1173 -7.51 -24.93 6.65
N SER A 1174 -7.96 -25.74 5.70
CA SER A 1174 -9.00 -26.76 5.92
C SER A 1174 -8.60 -27.75 7.02
N GLU A 1175 -7.31 -28.07 7.12
CA GLU A 1175 -6.71 -28.91 8.16
C GLU A 1175 -6.80 -28.24 9.55
N ASN A 1176 -6.50 -26.94 9.63
CA ASN A 1176 -6.73 -26.18 10.86
C ASN A 1176 -8.22 -26.16 11.19
N LEU A 1177 -9.10 -25.76 10.27
CA LEU A 1177 -10.55 -25.71 10.52
C LEU A 1177 -11.15 -27.06 10.97
N ALA A 1178 -10.58 -28.19 10.54
CA ALA A 1178 -10.93 -29.53 11.02
C ALA A 1178 -10.41 -29.86 12.43
N ASN A 1179 -9.38 -29.15 12.92
CA ASN A 1179 -8.83 -29.26 14.26
C ASN A 1179 -8.71 -27.88 14.97
N PRO A 1180 -9.82 -27.32 15.50
CA PRO A 1180 -9.84 -26.05 16.23
C PRO A 1180 -8.84 -25.91 17.40
N ALA A 1181 -8.35 -27.02 17.95
CA ALA A 1181 -7.34 -26.98 19.00
C ALA A 1181 -5.96 -26.52 18.48
N SER A 1182 -5.59 -26.84 17.22
CA SER A 1182 -4.22 -26.61 16.70
C SER A 1182 -3.81 -25.13 16.60
N TYR A 1183 -4.78 -24.21 16.58
CA TYR A 1183 -4.56 -22.77 16.43
C TYR A 1183 -5.29 -21.92 17.49
N SER A 1184 -5.86 -22.56 18.52
CA SER A 1184 -6.52 -21.88 19.63
C SER A 1184 -5.53 -21.08 20.48
N ASP A 1185 -5.84 -19.80 20.73
CA ASP A 1185 -5.09 -18.94 21.64
C ASP A 1185 -5.53 -19.16 23.08
N CYS A 1186 -4.92 -20.16 23.72
CA CYS A 1186 -5.08 -20.48 25.14
C CYS A 1186 -4.04 -19.76 26.02
N ILE A 1187 -3.72 -18.51 25.64
CA ILE A 1187 -2.65 -17.70 26.24
C ILE A 1187 -3.18 -16.31 26.61
N HIS A 1188 -3.70 -15.57 25.62
CA HIS A 1188 -4.29 -14.24 25.85
C HIS A 1188 -5.70 -14.35 26.44
N TRP A 1189 -6.34 -13.23 26.76
CA TRP A 1189 -7.63 -13.20 27.45
C TRP A 1189 -8.67 -12.38 26.70
N CYS A 1190 -9.93 -12.83 26.72
CA CYS A 1190 -11.03 -12.04 26.22
C CYS A 1190 -11.27 -10.79 27.09
N LEU A 1191 -11.75 -9.72 26.46
CA LEU A 1191 -12.13 -8.46 27.11
C LEU A 1191 -13.56 -8.05 26.68
N PRO A 1192 -14.49 -7.75 27.61
CA PRO A 1192 -14.36 -7.84 29.07
C PRO A 1192 -14.14 -9.28 29.54
N GLY A 1193 -13.48 -9.46 30.68
CA GLY A 1193 -13.03 -10.77 31.16
C GLY A 1193 -11.93 -10.70 32.23
N VAL A 1194 -11.08 -11.73 32.27
CA VAL A 1194 -10.13 -11.98 33.37
C VAL A 1194 -9.20 -10.78 33.72
N PRO A 1195 -8.63 -10.02 32.75
CA PRO A 1195 -7.81 -8.85 33.06
C PRO A 1195 -8.57 -7.68 33.69
N ASP A 1196 -9.91 -7.63 33.59
CA ASP A 1196 -10.70 -6.62 34.30
C ASP A 1196 -10.62 -6.86 35.82
N VAL A 1197 -10.63 -8.13 36.25
CA VAL A 1197 -10.42 -8.50 37.66
C VAL A 1197 -8.99 -8.21 38.12
N TRP A 1198 -7.98 -8.39 37.26
CA TRP A 1198 -6.61 -7.95 37.59
C TRP A 1198 -6.54 -6.43 37.84
N ASN A 1199 -7.36 -5.65 37.12
CA ASN A 1199 -7.49 -4.21 37.31
C ASN A 1199 -8.37 -3.81 38.51
N GLU A 1200 -9.40 -4.60 38.86
CA GLU A 1200 -10.13 -4.44 40.12
C GLU A 1200 -9.27 -4.75 41.35
N LEU A 1201 -8.37 -5.74 41.26
CA LEU A 1201 -7.37 -6.04 42.28
C LEU A 1201 -6.38 -4.88 42.42
N LEU A 1202 -5.81 -4.38 41.31
CA LEU A 1202 -4.96 -3.19 41.30
C LEU A 1202 -5.66 -1.97 41.95
N PHE A 1203 -6.96 -1.76 41.67
CA PHE A 1203 -7.76 -0.69 42.28
C PHE A 1203 -7.93 -0.80 43.81
N GLN A 1204 -7.84 -2.01 44.40
CA GLN A 1204 -7.81 -2.17 45.87
C GLN A 1204 -6.48 -1.68 46.49
N PHE A 1205 -5.36 -1.82 45.77
CA PHE A 1205 -4.03 -1.44 46.25
C PHE A 1205 -3.68 0.05 46.04
N LEU A 1206 -4.44 0.79 45.21
CA LEU A 1206 -4.13 2.17 44.81
C LEU A 1206 -4.64 3.25 45.77
#